data_AF-A0A1F8BCT7-F1
#
_entry.id   AF-A0A1F8BCT7-F1
#
_cell.length_a   1.000
_cell.length_b   1.000
_cell.length_c   1.000
_cell.angle_alpha   90.00
_cell.angle_beta   90.00
_cell.angle_gamma   90.00
#
_symmetry.space_group_name_H-M   'P 1'
#
loop_
_entity.id
_entity.type
_entity.pdbx_description
1 polymer ?
#
loop_
_entity_poly.entity_id
_entity_poly.type
_entity_poly.pdbx_seq_one_letter_code
_entity_poly.pdbx_strand_id
1 'polypeptide(L)'
;MKWLISPEDYPLPNPRIDGWRKLREVKARTVDIFVLPLEVFDLYRKKGSFPKDFEEELGNKAKEIIEKSPSHTAIIRRAFVVPGLENPPGPRFLGLKTKEEVVNAVCELYSFAIKQGYAKDPKSQISGWLEPPSLILDIEKFKENPQSTMIPYGGYAISENGITEIYAVFGINEGVQSLVADRYVLEIRRGKYYVIRKEIPQKNLMLCTTLSTQSQRFFVPVEMQFDQVLSDSEIPEVARVVYELSQKYGPQRVEFSTDEGGICFNEVADYYKKQPMATQVNTKVIGETLSITGVADLDKLTKLTRDELNSGQKMILVDENVILKRNYDVLGALASWKDNLYVLYPGVAATQHAMRILADKGHRAFLIGSQKFEEGDKVQIVTTGGKVRITNLSKTEDQKVITLWDASLFGTELCGGKAYRLSQLKTFGFQVPHGSVCTTVLFDEVLKILGVDKLTLENFPKIEKKISIDNKRVKFVVDDLLPEYRKQNKVFSIRSSATLEDSYKHSLAGIFESFLNVDPGKLSENIIKVIRSTFSKRAVEYLSHHKDLVKNLKMAVVVQDMIKAKVAGVIFGAKVQTKDHNIVEIEASTGLGEALVSGKAKVVEYYSFNRQERRIVERKGPELLTQPEVKALFMLSERLRSEFSDIPQDIEWAIDKGGQIWVLQSRDLFVS
;
A
#
# COMPACT_ATOMS: atom_id res chain seq x y z
N MET A 1 38.50 32.34 -3.27
CA MET A 1 37.52 31.55 -2.50
C MET A 1 36.91 30.57 -3.48
N LYS A 2 36.81 29.27 -3.18
CA LYS A 2 36.02 28.36 -4.02
C LYS A 2 34.55 28.57 -3.66
N TRP A 3 33.71 28.84 -4.64
CA TRP A 3 32.29 29.12 -4.41
C TRP A 3 31.43 27.85 -4.34
N LEU A 4 31.96 26.75 -4.88
CA LEU A 4 31.43 25.40 -4.74
C LEU A 4 32.52 24.46 -4.23
N ILE A 5 32.18 23.64 -3.23
CA ILE A 5 33.14 22.69 -2.62
C ILE A 5 32.59 21.27 -2.65
N SER A 6 33.49 20.29 -2.60
CA SER A 6 33.07 18.90 -2.44
C SER A 6 32.63 18.63 -0.99
N PRO A 7 31.88 17.55 -0.73
CA PRO A 7 31.53 17.15 0.62
C PRO A 7 32.76 16.99 1.55
N GLU A 8 33.90 16.52 1.04
CA GLU A 8 35.13 16.34 1.82
C GLU A 8 35.74 17.67 2.27
N ASP A 9 35.64 18.69 1.43
CA ASP A 9 36.18 20.03 1.69
C ASP A 9 35.33 20.85 2.69
N TYR A 10 34.17 20.33 3.12
CA TYR A 10 33.29 21.05 4.05
C TYR A 10 33.88 21.12 5.48
N PRO A 11 34.06 22.32 6.08
CA PRO A 11 34.93 22.46 7.26
C PRO A 11 34.31 21.99 8.58
N LEU A 12 32.98 21.87 8.68
CA LEU A 12 32.27 21.59 9.92
C LEU A 12 31.50 20.25 9.86
N PRO A 13 31.29 19.58 11.00
CA PRO A 13 30.39 18.42 11.04
C PRO A 13 28.97 18.87 10.71
N ASN A 14 28.41 18.29 9.66
CA ASN A 14 27.06 18.54 9.18
C ASN A 14 26.43 17.20 8.82
N PRO A 15 25.43 16.71 9.59
CA PRO A 15 24.87 15.38 9.40
C PRO A 15 24.41 15.05 7.98
N ARG A 16 23.97 16.06 7.20
CA ARG A 16 23.51 15.87 5.82
C ARG A 16 24.66 15.78 4.81
N ILE A 17 25.74 16.52 5.03
CA ILE A 17 26.93 16.51 4.16
C ILE A 17 27.87 15.35 4.55
N ASP A 18 27.98 15.05 5.85
CA ASP A 18 28.82 13.97 6.36
C ASP A 18 28.38 12.61 5.83
N GLY A 19 27.08 12.42 5.55
CA GLY A 19 26.58 11.21 4.91
C GLY A 19 27.31 10.87 3.59
N TRP A 20 27.74 11.89 2.84
CA TRP A 20 28.38 11.71 1.54
C TRP A 20 29.80 11.19 1.68
N ARG A 21 30.50 11.68 2.72
CA ARG A 21 31.81 11.17 3.13
C ARG A 21 31.68 9.70 3.52
N LYS A 22 30.70 9.38 4.37
CA LYS A 22 30.43 8.00 4.81
C LYS A 22 30.24 7.06 3.61
N LEU A 23 29.46 7.47 2.61
CA LEU A 23 29.23 6.66 1.39
C LEU A 23 30.50 6.43 0.57
N ARG A 24 31.32 7.46 0.37
CA ARG A 24 32.57 7.33 -0.39
C ARG A 24 33.58 6.43 0.32
N GLU A 25 33.61 6.46 1.66
CA GLU A 25 34.49 5.60 2.46
C GLU A 25 34.18 4.09 2.30
N VAL A 26 32.92 3.72 2.06
CA VAL A 26 32.50 2.33 1.79
C VAL A 26 32.45 2.00 0.30
N LYS A 27 33.03 2.88 -0.53
CA LYS A 27 33.05 2.76 -2.00
C LYS A 27 31.65 2.57 -2.59
N ALA A 28 30.65 3.24 -2.01
CA ALA A 28 29.32 3.29 -2.59
C ALA A 28 29.34 4.20 -3.83
N ARG A 29 28.55 3.86 -4.84
CA ARG A 29 28.33 4.74 -5.98
C ARG A 29 27.41 5.88 -5.56
N THR A 30 27.89 7.11 -5.65
CA THR A 30 27.14 8.32 -5.29
C THR A 30 26.94 9.23 -6.50
N VAL A 31 25.95 10.11 -6.42
CA VAL A 31 25.89 11.28 -7.30
C VAL A 31 26.90 12.33 -6.84
N ASP A 32 27.54 13.02 -7.79
CA ASP A 32 28.42 14.13 -7.48
C ASP A 32 27.60 15.37 -7.11
N ILE A 33 27.80 15.88 -5.89
CA ILE A 33 27.16 17.10 -5.42
C ILE A 33 28.19 18.22 -5.25
N PHE A 34 27.68 19.44 -5.32
CA PHE A 34 28.45 20.67 -5.18
C PHE A 34 27.87 21.47 -4.02
N VAL A 35 28.57 21.43 -2.89
CA VAL A 35 28.12 22.02 -1.62
C VAL A 35 28.38 23.53 -1.63
N LEU A 36 27.40 24.29 -1.12
CA LEU A 36 27.49 25.73 -0.93
C LEU A 36 28.21 26.03 0.40
N PRO A 37 29.36 26.71 0.39
CA PRO A 37 30.07 27.10 1.62
C PRO A 37 29.23 27.99 2.53
N LEU A 38 29.49 27.93 3.84
CA LEU A 38 28.74 28.70 4.85
C LEU A 38 28.89 30.22 4.65
N GLU A 39 30.04 30.64 4.18
CA GLU A 39 30.37 32.03 3.95
C GLU A 39 29.49 32.68 2.88
N VAL A 40 28.96 31.89 1.95
CA VAL A 40 28.02 32.37 0.93
C VAL A 40 26.73 32.87 1.60
N PHE A 41 26.21 32.13 2.58
CA PHE A 41 25.04 32.55 3.34
C PHE A 41 25.33 33.82 4.15
N ASP A 42 26.50 33.91 4.77
CA ASP A 42 26.89 35.10 5.53
C ASP A 42 27.01 36.36 4.65
N LEU A 43 27.56 36.21 3.44
CA LEU A 43 27.64 37.30 2.46
C LEU A 43 26.24 37.72 1.99
N TYR A 44 25.38 36.76 1.67
CA TYR A 44 24.00 37.01 1.28
C TYR A 44 23.20 37.71 2.38
N ARG A 45 23.32 37.25 3.63
CA ARG A 45 22.66 37.85 4.79
C ARG A 45 23.09 39.31 5.03
N LYS A 46 24.36 39.64 4.78
CA LYS A 46 24.90 41.00 4.96
C LYS A 46 24.52 41.95 3.83
N LYS A 47 24.51 41.47 2.57
CA LYS A 47 24.37 42.32 1.38
C LYS A 47 22.96 42.28 0.75
N GLY A 48 22.16 41.27 1.08
CA GLY A 48 20.89 40.98 0.42
C GLY A 48 21.01 40.42 -1.00
N SER A 49 22.24 40.14 -1.46
CA SER A 49 22.55 39.63 -2.80
C SER A 49 23.84 38.81 -2.79
N PHE A 50 24.04 37.98 -3.82
CA PHE A 50 25.25 37.19 -3.97
C PHE A 50 26.39 37.99 -4.63
N PRO A 51 27.66 37.62 -4.37
CA PRO A 51 28.78 38.08 -5.19
C PRO A 51 28.61 37.63 -6.66
N LYS A 52 28.95 38.49 -7.62
CA LYS A 52 28.85 38.15 -9.05
C LYS A 52 29.64 36.90 -9.42
N ASP A 53 30.86 36.77 -8.88
CA ASP A 53 31.74 35.62 -9.13
C ASP A 53 31.11 34.30 -8.60
N PHE A 54 30.33 34.36 -7.52
CA PHE A 54 29.57 33.21 -7.02
C PHE A 54 28.42 32.85 -7.96
N GLU A 55 27.64 33.82 -8.41
CA GLU A 55 26.54 33.61 -9.35
C GLU A 55 27.04 33.01 -10.67
N GLU A 56 28.21 33.47 -11.14
CA GLU A 56 28.85 32.95 -12.35
C GLU A 56 29.35 31.52 -12.16
N GLU A 57 30.05 31.19 -11.07
CA GLU A 57 30.54 29.83 -10.79
C GLU A 57 29.36 28.85 -10.61
N LEU A 58 28.36 29.23 -9.80
CA LEU A 58 27.14 28.43 -9.61
C LEU A 58 26.39 28.24 -10.92
N GLY A 59 26.22 29.31 -11.72
CA GLY A 59 25.50 29.26 -12.98
C GLY A 59 26.20 28.42 -14.04
N ASN A 60 27.54 28.48 -14.12
CA ASN A 60 28.33 27.65 -15.02
C ASN A 60 28.25 26.17 -14.63
N LYS A 61 28.34 25.86 -13.33
CA LYS A 61 28.18 24.48 -12.85
C LYS A 61 26.77 23.96 -13.06
N ALA A 62 25.76 24.78 -12.81
CA ALA A 62 24.36 24.45 -13.09
C ALA A 62 24.16 24.10 -14.57
N LYS A 63 24.70 24.93 -15.47
CA LYS A 63 24.64 24.68 -16.92
C LYS A 63 25.27 23.35 -17.28
N GLU A 64 26.45 23.03 -16.73
CA GLU A 64 27.11 21.75 -16.96
C GLU A 64 26.25 20.56 -16.49
N ILE A 65 25.66 20.64 -15.30
CA ILE A 65 24.78 19.59 -14.77
C ILE A 65 23.53 19.43 -15.63
N ILE A 66 22.89 20.55 -15.98
CA ILE A 66 21.69 20.59 -16.81
C ILE A 66 22.00 19.93 -18.16
N GLU A 67 23.04 20.36 -18.87
CA GLU A 67 23.41 19.82 -20.20
C GLU A 67 23.80 18.33 -20.17
N LYS A 68 24.41 17.86 -19.08
CA LYS A 68 24.80 16.45 -18.94
C LYS A 68 23.70 15.55 -18.40
N SER A 69 22.69 16.12 -17.73
CA SER A 69 21.60 15.34 -17.15
C SER A 69 20.58 14.96 -18.23
N PRO A 70 20.05 13.72 -18.25
CA PRO A 70 19.04 13.31 -19.23
C PRO A 70 17.78 14.19 -19.16
N SER A 71 17.43 14.61 -17.94
CA SER A 71 16.31 15.50 -17.67
C SER A 71 16.47 16.93 -18.16
N HIS A 72 17.70 17.35 -18.49
CA HIS A 72 18.05 18.75 -18.66
C HIS A 72 17.62 19.63 -17.48
N THR A 73 17.88 19.15 -16.26
CA THR A 73 17.54 19.86 -15.02
C THR A 73 18.58 19.67 -13.92
N ALA A 74 18.51 20.50 -12.88
CA ALA A 74 19.29 20.40 -11.65
C ALA A 74 18.40 20.51 -10.40
N ILE A 75 18.96 20.14 -9.25
CA ILE A 75 18.27 20.19 -7.95
C ILE A 75 19.08 21.04 -6.97
N ILE A 76 18.40 21.86 -6.18
CA ILE A 76 18.96 22.50 -4.98
C ILE A 76 18.33 21.90 -3.72
N ARG A 77 19.18 21.28 -2.89
CA ARG A 77 18.82 20.74 -1.57
C ARG A 77 19.38 21.59 -0.44
N ARG A 78 18.84 21.37 0.77
CA ARG A 78 19.22 22.10 1.98
C ARG A 78 20.05 21.25 2.94
N ALA A 79 21.06 21.86 3.53
CA ALA A 79 21.95 21.29 4.53
C ALA A 79 21.88 22.06 5.86
N PHE A 80 20.67 22.36 6.34
CA PHE A 80 20.47 23.17 7.54
C PHE A 80 20.78 22.38 8.82
N VAL A 81 21.61 22.94 9.69
CA VAL A 81 21.78 22.53 11.08
C VAL A 81 21.39 23.71 11.96
N VAL A 82 20.35 23.55 12.78
CA VAL A 82 19.88 24.59 13.69
C VAL A 82 19.78 23.98 15.09
N PRO A 83 20.51 24.50 16.10
CA PRO A 83 20.44 23.98 17.45
C PRO A 83 19.01 23.92 17.97
N GLY A 84 18.63 22.77 18.54
CA GLY A 84 17.28 22.51 19.04
C GLY A 84 16.26 22.04 17.99
N LEU A 85 16.63 21.92 16.71
CA LEU A 85 15.77 21.39 15.65
C LEU A 85 16.40 20.15 14.98
N GLU A 86 15.83 18.98 15.29
CA GLU A 86 16.16 17.70 14.65
C GLU A 86 15.49 17.65 13.26
N ASN A 87 16.14 18.19 12.23
CA ASN A 87 15.66 18.44 10.84
C ASN A 87 14.85 19.74 10.63
N PRO A 88 15.53 20.88 10.47
CA PRO A 88 14.87 22.15 10.16
C PRO A 88 14.05 22.08 8.85
N PRO A 89 12.78 22.54 8.85
CA PRO A 89 11.97 22.62 7.64
C PRO A 89 12.56 23.63 6.64
N GLY A 90 12.14 23.55 5.38
CA GLY A 90 12.64 24.42 4.33
C GLY A 90 12.11 24.07 2.94
N PRO A 91 12.31 24.97 1.98
CA PRO A 91 11.93 24.71 0.59
C PRO A 91 12.79 23.58 0.01
N ARG A 92 12.26 22.96 -1.05
CA ARG A 92 12.97 22.01 -1.92
C ARG A 92 12.77 22.49 -3.34
N PHE A 93 13.85 22.52 -4.11
CA PHE A 93 13.83 23.03 -5.48
C PHE A 93 14.24 21.90 -6.41
N LEU A 94 13.27 21.38 -7.15
CA LEU A 94 13.43 20.27 -8.07
C LEU A 94 13.29 20.76 -9.51
N GLY A 95 14.04 20.14 -10.42
CA GLY A 95 13.86 20.29 -11.87
C GLY A 95 14.25 21.66 -12.45
N LEU A 96 15.22 22.34 -11.87
CA LEU A 96 15.67 23.67 -12.31
C LEU A 96 16.31 23.56 -13.71
N LYS A 97 15.77 24.26 -14.71
CA LYS A 97 16.13 24.13 -16.14
C LYS A 97 17.16 25.14 -16.62
N THR A 98 17.32 26.24 -15.89
CA THR A 98 18.20 27.33 -16.29
C THR A 98 19.16 27.68 -15.16
N LYS A 99 20.29 28.29 -15.50
CA LYS A 99 21.24 28.78 -14.48
C LYS A 99 20.60 29.85 -13.60
N GLU A 100 19.71 30.68 -14.17
CA GLU A 100 18.98 31.72 -13.46
C GLU A 100 18.02 31.11 -12.43
N GLU A 101 17.30 30.04 -12.78
CA GLU A 101 16.45 29.30 -11.86
C GLU A 101 17.25 28.70 -10.69
N VAL A 102 18.45 28.18 -10.95
CA VAL A 102 19.34 27.65 -9.90
C VAL A 102 19.79 28.74 -8.94
N VAL A 103 20.25 29.88 -9.46
CA VAL A 103 20.66 31.03 -8.62
C VAL A 103 19.48 31.53 -7.77
N ASN A 104 18.30 31.67 -8.39
CA ASN A 104 17.07 32.08 -7.68
C ASN A 104 16.65 31.09 -6.59
N ALA A 105 16.78 29.78 -6.84
CA ALA A 105 16.49 28.75 -5.84
C ALA A 105 17.39 28.90 -4.60
N VAL A 106 18.68 29.22 -4.78
CA VAL A 106 19.59 29.48 -3.64
C VAL A 106 19.21 30.79 -2.91
N CYS A 107 18.83 31.84 -3.64
CA CYS A 107 18.30 33.07 -3.04
C CYS A 107 17.08 32.79 -2.15
N GLU A 108 16.12 32.01 -2.65
CA GLU A 108 14.91 31.64 -1.92
C GLU A 108 15.22 30.75 -0.71
N LEU A 109 16.13 29.79 -0.86
CA LEU A 109 16.60 28.93 0.24
C LEU A 109 17.13 29.76 1.41
N TYR A 110 18.00 30.73 1.12
CA TYR A 110 18.62 31.57 2.14
C TYR A 110 17.66 32.62 2.71
N SER A 111 16.84 33.23 1.85
CA SER A 111 15.76 34.12 2.29
C SER A 111 14.79 33.43 3.24
N PHE A 112 14.45 32.17 2.97
CA PHE A 112 13.63 31.35 3.87
C PHE A 112 14.30 31.17 5.24
N ALA A 113 15.58 30.76 5.27
CA ALA A 113 16.31 30.55 6.52
C ALA A 113 16.42 31.83 7.38
N ILE A 114 16.59 33.00 6.73
CA ILE A 114 16.58 34.31 7.39
C ILE A 114 15.20 34.61 7.98
N LYS A 115 14.12 34.44 7.21
CA LYS A 115 12.74 34.67 7.66
C LYS A 115 12.35 33.77 8.84
N GLN A 116 12.79 32.51 8.85
CA GLN A 116 12.56 31.59 9.95
C GLN A 116 13.45 31.85 11.18
N GLY A 117 14.39 32.79 11.08
CA GLY A 117 15.30 33.11 12.19
C GLY A 117 16.31 32.01 12.50
N TYR A 118 16.58 31.08 11.57
CA TYR A 118 17.52 29.98 11.79
C TYR A 118 18.94 30.45 12.03
N ALA A 119 19.31 31.61 11.50
CA ALA A 119 20.62 32.23 11.69
C ALA A 119 20.77 33.04 12.99
N LYS A 120 19.78 32.99 13.92
CA LYS A 120 19.86 33.68 15.23
C LYS A 120 20.84 33.00 16.18
N ASP A 121 20.92 31.68 16.12
CA ASP A 121 21.93 30.93 16.87
C ASP A 121 23.26 30.94 16.09
N PRO A 122 24.38 31.40 16.69
CA PRO A 122 25.68 31.43 16.02
C PRO A 122 26.25 30.05 15.68
N LYS A 123 25.72 28.96 16.27
CA LYS A 123 26.09 27.58 15.95
C LYS A 123 25.29 27.00 14.78
N SER A 124 24.31 27.74 14.24
CA SER A 124 23.56 27.29 13.08
C SER A 124 24.44 27.23 11.83
N GLN A 125 24.27 26.18 11.05
CA GLN A 125 24.91 26.00 9.74
C GLN A 125 23.82 26.11 8.68
N ILE A 126 23.82 27.19 7.91
CA ILE A 126 22.88 27.40 6.82
C ILE A 126 23.62 27.22 5.50
N SER A 127 23.37 26.08 4.87
CA SER A 127 24.01 25.67 3.63
C SER A 127 23.02 24.90 2.76
N GLY A 128 23.42 24.57 1.55
CA GLY A 128 22.72 23.73 0.60
C GLY A 128 23.71 23.08 -0.35
N TRP A 129 23.20 22.31 -1.30
CA TRP A 129 24.03 21.78 -2.38
C TRP A 129 23.25 21.72 -3.68
N LEU A 130 24.01 21.77 -4.77
CA LEU A 130 23.57 21.52 -6.13
C LEU A 130 23.88 20.06 -6.48
N GLU A 131 22.91 19.35 -7.05
CA GLU A 131 23.07 17.96 -7.50
C GLU A 131 22.37 17.72 -8.85
N PRO A 132 22.85 16.74 -9.63
CA PRO A 132 22.07 16.20 -10.74
C PRO A 132 20.82 15.49 -10.21
N PRO A 133 19.72 15.47 -10.99
CA PRO A 133 18.52 14.75 -10.62
C PRO A 133 18.70 13.23 -10.79
N SER A 134 18.00 12.47 -9.95
CA SER A 134 17.73 11.04 -10.20
C SER A 134 17.05 10.84 -11.56
N LEU A 135 17.11 9.62 -12.12
CA LEU A 135 16.51 9.30 -13.41
C LEU A 135 15.04 9.78 -13.47
N ILE A 136 14.73 10.54 -14.50
CA ILE A 136 13.38 11.02 -14.80
C ILE A 136 12.70 10.03 -15.73
N LEU A 137 11.42 9.75 -15.48
CA LEU A 137 10.62 9.00 -16.42
C LEU A 137 10.32 9.90 -17.64
N ASP A 138 10.85 9.53 -18.80
CA ASP A 138 10.40 10.13 -20.06
C ASP A 138 8.96 9.68 -20.33
N ILE A 139 7.99 10.56 -20.06
CA ILE A 139 6.57 10.23 -20.14
C ILE A 139 6.09 10.02 -21.57
N GLU A 140 6.66 10.76 -22.53
CA GLU A 140 6.25 10.64 -23.94
C GLU A 140 6.75 9.29 -24.47
N LYS A 141 8.03 8.99 -24.25
CA LYS A 141 8.60 7.68 -24.59
C LYS A 141 7.94 6.55 -23.80
N PHE A 142 7.61 6.74 -22.53
CA PHE A 142 6.91 5.75 -21.72
C PHE A 142 5.49 5.49 -22.23
N LYS A 143 4.77 6.53 -22.66
CA LYS A 143 3.42 6.37 -23.24
C LYS A 143 3.46 5.68 -24.59
N GLU A 144 4.49 5.93 -25.40
CA GLU A 144 4.66 5.32 -26.72
C GLU A 144 5.21 3.88 -26.62
N ASN A 145 6.17 3.64 -25.73
CA ASN A 145 6.82 2.36 -25.55
C ASN A 145 7.28 2.14 -24.08
N PRO A 146 6.38 1.69 -23.19
CA PRO A 146 6.70 1.43 -21.79
C PRO A 146 7.85 0.44 -21.60
N GLN A 147 7.98 -0.55 -22.50
CA GLN A 147 8.91 -1.67 -22.37
C GLN A 147 10.36 -1.30 -22.68
N SER A 148 10.59 -0.29 -23.52
CA SER A 148 11.94 0.20 -23.83
C SER A 148 12.32 1.46 -23.05
N THR A 149 11.43 1.90 -22.16
CA THR A 149 11.67 3.06 -21.31
C THR A 149 12.17 2.58 -19.96
N MET A 150 13.39 3.01 -19.58
CA MET A 150 13.91 2.74 -18.25
C MET A 150 13.04 3.46 -17.21
N ILE A 151 12.37 2.68 -16.39
CA ILE A 151 11.55 3.20 -15.30
C ILE A 151 12.47 3.42 -14.10
N PRO A 152 12.54 4.64 -13.54
CA PRO A 152 13.32 4.88 -12.34
C PRO A 152 12.79 4.01 -11.20
N TYR A 153 13.66 3.64 -10.29
CA TYR A 153 13.28 3.04 -9.01
C TYR A 153 14.13 3.63 -7.90
N GLY A 154 13.69 3.44 -6.68
CA GLY A 154 14.36 3.98 -5.52
C GLY A 154 13.85 3.37 -4.24
N GLY A 155 14.53 3.68 -3.16
CA GLY A 155 14.31 2.96 -1.92
C GLY A 155 15.09 3.52 -0.74
N TYR A 156 14.93 2.84 0.38
CA TYR A 156 15.84 2.98 1.50
C TYR A 156 16.13 1.62 2.12
N ALA A 157 17.25 1.54 2.80
CA ALA A 157 17.68 0.34 3.50
C ALA A 157 18.26 0.68 4.88
N ILE A 158 18.12 -0.26 5.80
CA ILE A 158 18.59 -0.16 7.19
C ILE A 158 19.27 -1.48 7.54
N SER A 159 20.43 -1.43 8.21
CA SER A 159 21.12 -2.61 8.72
C SER A 159 21.32 -2.51 10.22
N GLU A 160 20.90 -3.55 10.94
CA GLU A 160 20.99 -3.64 12.40
C GLU A 160 21.21 -5.10 12.80
N ASN A 161 22.16 -5.35 13.71
CA ASN A 161 22.44 -6.69 14.26
C ASN A 161 22.64 -7.79 13.20
N GLY A 162 23.28 -7.45 12.07
CA GLY A 162 23.52 -8.39 10.97
C GLY A 162 22.30 -8.70 10.11
N ILE A 163 21.17 -8.02 10.33
CA ILE A 163 19.98 -8.06 9.48
C ILE A 163 19.90 -6.76 8.69
N THR A 164 19.74 -6.87 7.37
CA THR A 164 19.47 -5.72 6.51
C THR A 164 18.07 -5.81 5.92
N GLU A 165 17.29 -4.76 6.11
CA GLU A 165 15.98 -4.59 5.48
C GLU A 165 16.07 -3.55 4.37
N ILE A 166 15.57 -3.90 3.19
CA ILE A 166 15.55 -3.02 2.01
C ILE A 166 14.11 -2.83 1.58
N TYR A 167 13.73 -1.58 1.34
CA TYR A 167 12.43 -1.19 0.79
C TYR A 167 12.64 -0.53 -0.56
N ALA A 168 11.94 -1.00 -1.59
CA ALA A 168 12.10 -0.48 -2.95
C ALA A 168 10.75 -0.27 -3.66
N VAL A 169 10.64 0.81 -4.43
CA VAL A 169 9.47 1.15 -5.25
C VAL A 169 9.90 1.46 -6.67
N PHE A 170 8.99 1.24 -7.63
CA PHE A 170 9.08 1.90 -8.92
C PHE A 170 8.81 3.41 -8.74
N GLY A 171 9.53 4.22 -9.49
CA GLY A 171 9.55 5.67 -9.36
C GLY A 171 10.68 6.20 -8.46
N ILE A 172 10.61 7.49 -8.16
CA ILE A 172 11.55 8.17 -7.26
C ILE A 172 11.43 7.65 -5.82
N ASN A 173 12.50 7.74 -5.04
CA ASN A 173 12.60 7.22 -3.67
C ASN A 173 11.56 7.82 -2.70
N GLU A 174 11.07 9.04 -2.93
CA GLU A 174 9.96 9.61 -2.14
C GLU A 174 8.67 8.80 -2.25
N GLY A 175 8.53 8.01 -3.33
CA GLY A 175 7.44 7.08 -3.53
C GLY A 175 7.29 6.08 -2.38
N VAL A 176 8.40 5.64 -1.77
CA VAL A 176 8.39 4.67 -0.65
C VAL A 176 7.56 5.18 0.54
N GLN A 177 7.38 6.49 0.66
CA GLN A 177 6.59 7.09 1.73
C GLN A 177 5.08 6.96 1.55
N SER A 178 4.63 6.75 0.31
CA SER A 178 3.23 6.86 -0.10
C SER A 178 2.76 5.77 -1.06
N LEU A 179 3.59 4.78 -1.35
CA LEU A 179 3.36 3.72 -2.34
C LEU A 179 3.71 2.35 -1.77
N VAL A 180 3.14 1.32 -2.39
CA VAL A 180 3.40 -0.08 -2.03
C VAL A 180 4.82 -0.43 -2.47
N ALA A 181 5.64 -0.89 -1.53
CA ALA A 181 7.06 -1.20 -1.76
C ALA A 181 7.34 -2.69 -1.63
N ASP A 182 8.31 -3.17 -2.39
CA ASP A 182 8.93 -4.46 -2.14
C ASP A 182 9.75 -4.39 -0.86
N ARG A 183 9.76 -5.51 -0.12
CA ARG A 183 10.60 -5.67 1.07
C ARG A 183 11.51 -6.87 0.91
N TYR A 184 12.81 -6.63 1.07
CA TYR A 184 13.83 -7.66 1.09
C TYR A 184 14.44 -7.70 2.48
N VAL A 185 14.52 -8.88 3.07
CA VAL A 185 15.19 -9.09 4.35
C VAL A 185 16.38 -10.00 4.10
N LEU A 186 17.55 -9.52 4.49
CA LEU A 186 18.81 -10.22 4.36
C LEU A 186 19.43 -10.47 5.71
N GLU A 187 20.03 -11.63 5.85
CA GLU A 187 20.92 -11.97 6.95
C GLU A 187 22.37 -11.98 6.47
N ILE A 188 23.24 -11.36 7.25
CA ILE A 188 24.65 -11.19 6.91
C ILE A 188 25.48 -12.06 7.84
N ARG A 189 26.11 -13.08 7.27
CA ARG A 189 26.94 -14.04 8.03
C ARG A 189 28.30 -14.15 7.37
N ARG A 190 29.35 -13.85 8.14
CA ARG A 190 30.77 -13.99 7.70
C ARG A 190 31.02 -13.27 6.36
N GLY A 191 30.47 -12.05 6.19
CA GLY A 191 30.63 -11.25 4.97
C GLY A 191 29.84 -11.74 3.75
N LYS A 192 28.95 -12.73 3.92
CA LYS A 192 28.01 -13.18 2.88
C LYS A 192 26.60 -12.69 3.17
N TYR A 193 25.86 -12.36 2.11
CA TYR A 193 24.51 -11.79 2.15
C TYR A 193 23.50 -12.85 1.73
N TYR A 194 22.60 -13.23 2.63
CA TYR A 194 21.58 -14.25 2.39
C TYR A 194 20.21 -13.61 2.41
N VAL A 195 19.48 -13.64 1.28
CA VAL A 195 18.09 -13.19 1.24
C VAL A 195 17.23 -14.23 1.97
N ILE A 196 16.73 -13.89 3.15
CA ILE A 196 15.89 -14.78 3.96
C ILE A 196 14.41 -14.61 3.64
N ARG A 197 14.01 -13.44 3.13
CA ARG A 197 12.62 -13.15 2.77
C ARG A 197 12.54 -12.12 1.66
N LYS A 198 11.63 -12.34 0.72
CA LYS A 198 11.17 -11.36 -0.26
C LYS A 198 9.65 -11.20 -0.11
N GLU A 199 9.17 -9.99 0.03
CA GLU A 199 7.75 -9.64 -0.02
C GLU A 199 7.57 -8.74 -1.25
N ILE A 200 6.96 -9.27 -2.31
CA ILE A 200 6.77 -8.57 -3.60
C ILE A 200 5.28 -8.31 -3.82
N PRO A 201 4.71 -7.26 -3.19
CA PRO A 201 3.30 -6.90 -3.35
C PRO A 201 2.97 -6.40 -4.76
N GLN A 202 1.66 -6.36 -5.08
CA GLN A 202 1.20 -5.82 -6.36
C GLN A 202 1.35 -4.30 -6.34
N LYS A 203 2.23 -3.78 -7.19
CA LYS A 203 2.55 -2.36 -7.29
C LYS A 203 1.69 -1.73 -8.38
N ASN A 204 0.86 -0.76 -8.00
CA ASN A 204 -0.10 -0.15 -8.92
C ASN A 204 0.34 1.22 -9.41
N LEU A 205 0.97 1.98 -8.52
CA LEU A 205 1.32 3.36 -8.72
C LEU A 205 2.81 3.52 -8.48
N MET A 206 3.43 4.33 -9.31
CA MET A 206 4.78 4.84 -9.15
C MET A 206 4.73 6.36 -9.08
N LEU A 207 5.67 6.95 -8.34
CA LEU A 207 5.84 8.39 -8.28
C LEU A 207 6.98 8.76 -9.21
N CYS A 208 6.72 9.55 -10.24
CA CYS A 208 7.76 9.96 -11.18
C CYS A 208 7.80 11.47 -11.25
N THR A 209 9.01 12.01 -11.31
CA THR A 209 9.22 13.40 -11.71
C THR A 209 8.98 13.50 -13.20
N THR A 210 8.26 14.54 -13.65
CA THR A 210 8.06 14.84 -15.06
C THR A 210 9.08 15.87 -15.55
N LEU A 211 9.20 16.08 -16.86
CA LEU A 211 9.99 17.19 -17.44
C LEU A 211 9.51 18.58 -16.96
N SER A 212 8.32 18.68 -16.35
CA SER A 212 7.78 19.91 -15.75
C SER A 212 8.03 20.00 -14.24
N THR A 213 9.02 19.26 -13.72
CA THR A 213 9.59 19.40 -12.36
C THR A 213 8.68 19.02 -11.19
N GLN A 214 7.44 18.62 -11.47
CA GLN A 214 6.48 18.16 -10.48
C GLN A 214 6.46 16.63 -10.42
N SER A 215 6.42 16.08 -9.20
CA SER A 215 6.19 14.66 -9.00
C SER A 215 4.72 14.34 -9.25
N GLN A 216 4.46 13.42 -10.18
CA GLN A 216 3.12 12.93 -10.51
C GLN A 216 3.02 11.43 -10.29
N ARG A 217 1.80 10.96 -10.00
CA ARG A 217 1.52 9.54 -9.86
C ARG A 217 1.19 8.96 -11.22
N PHE A 218 1.85 7.86 -11.58
CA PHE A 218 1.60 7.09 -12.80
C PHE A 218 1.23 5.67 -12.42
N PHE A 219 0.46 5.01 -13.28
CA PHE A 219 0.23 3.58 -13.15
C PHE A 219 1.51 2.81 -13.52
N VAL A 220 1.85 1.83 -12.69
CA VAL A 220 2.90 0.85 -13.04
C VAL A 220 2.35 0.00 -14.19
N PRO A 221 3.13 -0.20 -15.28
CA PRO A 221 2.75 -1.06 -16.38
C PRO A 221 2.28 -2.42 -15.88
N VAL A 222 1.24 -2.97 -16.52
CA VAL A 222 0.57 -4.19 -16.07
C VAL A 222 1.53 -5.37 -15.93
N GLU A 223 2.50 -5.48 -16.83
CA GLU A 223 3.57 -6.49 -16.81
C GLU A 223 4.48 -6.40 -15.58
N MET A 224 4.66 -5.21 -15.00
CA MET A 224 5.61 -4.94 -13.93
C MET A 224 4.96 -4.94 -12.54
N GLN A 225 3.62 -4.97 -12.45
CA GLN A 225 2.93 -4.85 -11.16
C GLN A 225 3.34 -5.95 -10.16
N PHE A 226 3.74 -7.12 -10.65
CA PHE A 226 4.20 -8.26 -9.86
C PHE A 226 5.71 -8.48 -9.93
N ASP A 227 6.43 -7.69 -10.71
CA ASP A 227 7.88 -7.80 -10.82
C ASP A 227 8.54 -7.26 -9.56
N GLN A 228 9.69 -7.85 -9.19
CA GLN A 228 10.52 -7.29 -8.13
C GLN A 228 11.20 -6.01 -8.64
N VAL A 229 11.30 -5.00 -7.80
CA VAL A 229 11.90 -3.70 -8.15
C VAL A 229 13.41 -3.83 -8.29
N LEU A 230 14.07 -4.46 -7.30
CA LEU A 230 15.51 -4.72 -7.34
C LEU A 230 15.78 -6.08 -7.97
N SER A 231 16.78 -6.14 -8.84
CA SER A 231 17.31 -7.39 -9.36
C SER A 231 18.04 -8.21 -8.27
N ASP A 232 18.22 -9.50 -8.52
CA ASP A 232 18.90 -10.40 -7.58
C ASP A 232 20.38 -10.03 -7.34
N SER A 233 21.01 -9.31 -8.28
CA SER A 233 22.36 -8.75 -8.13
C SER A 233 22.40 -7.45 -7.33
N GLU A 234 21.35 -6.63 -7.41
CA GLU A 234 21.28 -5.33 -6.73
C GLU A 234 20.93 -5.44 -5.25
N ILE A 235 20.09 -6.42 -4.89
CA ILE A 235 19.71 -6.68 -3.49
C ILE A 235 20.94 -6.83 -2.57
N PRO A 236 21.93 -7.69 -2.87
CA PRO A 236 23.14 -7.80 -2.06
C PRO A 236 24.06 -6.57 -2.17
N GLU A 237 24.06 -5.84 -3.28
CA GLU A 237 24.84 -4.60 -3.42
C GLU A 237 24.36 -3.52 -2.46
N VAL A 238 23.05 -3.26 -2.42
CA VAL A 238 22.42 -2.35 -1.46
C VAL A 238 22.69 -2.81 -0.04
N ALA A 239 22.52 -4.11 0.23
CA ALA A 239 22.77 -4.66 1.55
C ALA A 239 24.21 -4.48 2.02
N ARG A 240 25.19 -4.62 1.11
CA ARG A 240 26.61 -4.43 1.39
C ARG A 240 26.90 -3.02 1.86
N VAL A 241 26.49 -2.02 1.08
CA VAL A 241 26.73 -0.60 1.41
C VAL A 241 26.14 -0.25 2.77
N VAL A 242 24.88 -0.62 3.00
CA VAL A 242 24.18 -0.28 4.25
C VAL A 242 24.81 -0.99 5.45
N TYR A 243 25.22 -2.25 5.29
CA TYR A 243 25.89 -3.02 6.33
C TYR A 243 27.26 -2.45 6.68
N GLU A 244 28.12 -2.18 5.70
CA GLU A 244 29.45 -1.61 5.92
C GLU A 244 29.38 -0.26 6.63
N LEU A 245 28.44 0.60 6.21
CA LEU A 245 28.16 1.86 6.90
C LEU A 245 27.72 1.63 8.35
N SER A 246 26.82 0.66 8.56
CA SER A 246 26.27 0.37 9.88
C SER A 246 27.31 -0.24 10.84
N GLN A 247 28.28 -1.00 10.31
CA GLN A 247 29.42 -1.50 11.09
C GLN A 247 30.36 -0.39 11.52
N LYS A 248 30.54 0.65 10.69
CA LYS A 248 31.49 1.72 10.93
C LYS A 248 30.94 2.86 11.79
N TYR A 249 29.68 3.23 11.60
CA TYR A 249 29.07 4.41 12.22
C TYR A 249 27.89 4.09 13.13
N GLY A 250 27.63 2.80 13.41
CA GLY A 250 26.38 2.36 14.03
C GLY A 250 25.22 2.39 13.02
N PRO A 251 24.02 1.90 13.37
CA PRO A 251 22.92 1.72 12.43
C PRO A 251 22.66 2.98 11.59
N GLN A 252 22.61 2.82 10.27
CA GLN A 252 22.36 3.90 9.32
C GLN A 252 21.09 3.61 8.51
N ARG A 253 20.32 4.65 8.22
CA ARG A 253 19.30 4.64 7.17
C ARG A 253 19.90 5.23 5.91
N VAL A 254 19.91 4.46 4.85
CA VAL A 254 20.52 4.83 3.56
C VAL A 254 19.44 4.88 2.50
N GLU A 255 19.31 6.01 1.82
CA GLU A 255 18.45 6.15 0.64
C GLU A 255 19.23 5.90 -0.64
N PHE A 256 18.56 5.29 -1.61
CA PHE A 256 19.12 5.00 -2.93
C PHE A 256 18.10 5.27 -4.03
N SER A 257 18.59 5.54 -5.23
CA SER A 257 17.80 5.72 -6.44
C SER A 257 18.52 5.08 -7.63
N THR A 258 17.88 5.09 -8.80
CA THR A 258 18.49 4.63 -10.05
C THR A 258 18.84 5.82 -10.94
N ASP A 259 20.01 5.74 -11.57
CA ASP A 259 20.44 6.59 -12.68
C ASP A 259 20.77 5.73 -13.92
N GLU A 260 21.33 6.32 -14.99
CA GLU A 260 21.67 5.61 -16.22
C GLU A 260 22.69 4.46 -16.06
N GLY A 261 23.48 4.46 -14.98
CA GLY A 261 24.41 3.37 -14.72
C GLY A 261 23.96 2.40 -13.63
N GLY A 262 22.74 2.52 -13.10
CA GLY A 262 22.20 1.63 -12.08
C GLY A 262 22.00 2.32 -10.72
N ILE A 263 22.15 1.56 -9.63
CA ILE A 263 21.89 2.07 -8.29
C ILE A 263 22.94 3.09 -7.86
N CYS A 264 22.47 4.23 -7.37
CA CYS A 264 23.26 5.24 -6.68
C CYS A 264 22.65 5.56 -5.31
N PHE A 265 23.50 5.91 -4.36
CA PHE A 265 23.12 6.21 -2.99
C PHE A 265 23.06 7.73 -2.78
N ASN A 266 21.95 8.20 -2.21
CA ASN A 266 21.51 9.61 -2.30
C ASN A 266 21.25 10.30 -0.95
N GLU A 267 21.15 9.56 0.15
CA GLU A 267 21.13 10.16 1.50
C GLU A 267 21.58 9.14 2.54
N VAL A 268 22.31 9.59 3.57
CA VAL A 268 22.62 8.77 4.77
C VAL A 268 22.24 9.56 6.01
N ALA A 269 21.45 8.94 6.86
CA ALA A 269 21.09 9.48 8.16
C ALA A 269 21.34 8.43 9.24
N ASP A 270 21.78 8.88 10.42
CA ASP A 270 21.89 7.99 11.58
C ASP A 270 20.51 7.40 11.92
N TYR A 271 20.47 6.10 12.15
CA TYR A 271 19.27 5.39 12.55
C TYR A 271 19.31 5.11 14.04
N TYR A 272 18.68 5.98 14.83
CA TYR A 272 18.53 5.79 16.26
C TYR A 272 17.27 5.00 16.56
N LYS A 273 17.42 3.71 16.81
CA LYS A 273 16.36 2.89 17.40
C LYS A 273 16.38 3.10 18.91
N LYS A 274 15.35 3.73 19.49
CA LYS A 274 15.09 3.50 20.92
C LYS A 274 14.81 2.00 21.12
N GLN A 275 15.29 1.43 22.23
CA GLN A 275 15.32 0.00 22.51
C GLN A 275 14.13 -0.78 21.93
N PRO A 276 14.37 -1.99 21.37
CA PRO A 276 13.30 -2.83 20.87
C PRO A 276 12.29 -3.09 21.99
N MET A 277 11.03 -2.80 21.73
CA MET A 277 9.95 -3.40 22.52
C MET A 277 10.08 -4.91 22.42
N ALA A 278 9.89 -5.56 23.56
CA ALA A 278 10.01 -6.99 23.77
C ALA A 278 9.50 -7.80 22.57
N THR A 279 10.29 -8.83 22.24
CA THR A 279 9.92 -10.06 21.53
C THR A 279 8.43 -10.23 21.32
N GLN A 280 8.04 -10.56 20.07
CA GLN A 280 6.68 -10.91 19.65
C GLN A 280 6.00 -11.88 20.64
N VAL A 281 5.33 -11.31 21.64
CA VAL A 281 4.34 -11.99 22.45
C VAL A 281 3.00 -11.75 21.76
N ASN A 282 2.18 -12.78 21.68
CA ASN A 282 0.79 -12.61 21.29
C ASN A 282 0.16 -11.60 22.26
N THR A 283 -0.10 -10.38 21.79
CA THR A 283 -0.54 -9.27 22.64
C THR A 283 -1.93 -8.84 22.23
N LYS A 284 -2.79 -8.68 23.23
CA LYS A 284 -4.14 -8.12 23.11
C LYS A 284 -4.20 -6.84 23.95
N VAL A 285 -4.42 -5.71 23.30
CA VAL A 285 -4.51 -4.39 23.94
C VAL A 285 -5.89 -3.81 23.65
N ILE A 286 -6.52 -3.19 24.65
CA ILE A 286 -7.81 -2.51 24.53
C ILE A 286 -7.68 -1.10 25.10
N GLY A 287 -8.20 -0.10 24.38
CA GLY A 287 -8.19 1.30 24.81
C GLY A 287 -9.23 2.13 24.06
N GLU A 288 -9.20 3.44 24.26
CA GLU A 288 -10.10 4.41 23.63
C GLU A 288 -9.34 5.38 22.72
N THR A 289 -9.95 5.79 21.61
CA THR A 289 -9.35 6.74 20.68
C THR A 289 -9.35 8.17 21.21
N LEU A 290 -8.28 8.91 20.90
CA LEU A 290 -8.14 10.36 21.07
C LEU A 290 -7.75 10.97 19.72
N SER A 291 -8.61 11.80 19.14
CA SER A 291 -8.40 12.34 17.80
C SER A 291 -7.46 13.55 17.78
N ILE A 292 -6.52 13.54 16.82
CA ILE A 292 -5.55 14.61 16.51
C ILE A 292 -5.76 15.05 15.06
N THR A 293 -6.21 16.29 14.88
CA THR A 293 -6.49 16.92 13.58
C THR A 293 -5.41 17.94 13.17
N GLY A 294 -4.54 18.33 14.10
CA GLY A 294 -3.45 19.27 13.87
C GLY A 294 -2.47 19.33 15.05
N VAL A 295 -1.39 20.12 14.90
CA VAL A 295 -0.33 20.22 15.93
C VAL A 295 -0.87 20.76 17.27
N ALA A 296 -1.88 21.64 17.24
CA ALA A 296 -2.51 22.19 18.44
C ALA A 296 -3.20 21.12 19.30
N ASP A 297 -3.67 20.01 18.71
CA ASP A 297 -4.35 18.95 19.45
C ASP A 297 -3.40 18.13 20.31
N LEU A 298 -2.07 18.26 20.14
CA LEU A 298 -1.10 17.58 21.01
C LEU A 298 -1.18 18.07 22.47
N ASP A 299 -1.76 19.25 22.73
CA ASP A 299 -2.05 19.70 24.09
C ASP A 299 -2.98 18.74 24.83
N LYS A 300 -3.85 18.00 24.13
CA LYS A 300 -4.69 16.94 24.73
C LYS A 300 -3.83 15.86 25.39
N LEU A 301 -2.66 15.54 24.84
CA LEU A 301 -1.74 14.52 25.37
C LEU A 301 -1.11 14.95 26.69
N THR A 302 -0.93 16.26 26.92
CA THR A 302 -0.36 16.78 28.17
C THR A 302 -1.27 16.56 29.38
N LYS A 303 -2.56 16.34 29.15
CA LYS A 303 -3.59 16.10 30.18
C LYS A 303 -3.70 14.63 30.58
N LEU A 304 -3.02 13.73 29.85
CA LEU A 304 -3.05 12.29 30.08
C LEU A 304 -1.86 11.85 30.94
N THR A 305 -2.07 10.81 31.73
CA THR A 305 -1.00 10.18 32.49
C THR A 305 -0.10 9.35 31.59
N ARG A 306 1.15 9.14 32.04
CA ARG A 306 2.13 8.33 31.32
C ARG A 306 1.69 6.86 31.16
N ASP A 307 0.94 6.34 32.13
CA ASP A 307 0.42 4.98 32.09
C ASP A 307 -0.70 4.82 31.04
N GLU A 308 -1.62 5.79 30.96
CA GLU A 308 -2.69 5.81 29.95
C GLU A 308 -2.14 5.75 28.52
N LEU A 309 -1.03 6.46 28.26
CA LEU A 309 -0.35 6.49 26.97
C LEU A 309 0.45 5.20 26.69
N ASN A 310 1.28 4.76 27.64
CA ASN A 310 2.20 3.63 27.44
C ASN A 310 1.52 2.26 27.43
N SER A 311 0.39 2.11 28.13
CA SER A 311 -0.38 0.86 28.18
C SER A 311 -1.35 0.72 26.99
N GLY A 312 -1.61 1.81 26.29
CA GLY A 312 -2.59 1.86 25.19
C GLY A 312 -4.03 2.01 25.67
N GLN A 313 -4.28 2.40 26.92
CA GLN A 313 -5.62 2.80 27.38
C GLN A 313 -6.15 4.00 26.58
N LYS A 314 -5.27 4.94 26.21
CA LYS A 314 -5.56 6.00 25.23
C LYS A 314 -4.73 5.81 23.96
N MET A 315 -5.41 5.67 22.83
CA MET A 315 -4.83 5.45 21.51
C MET A 315 -5.03 6.68 20.63
N ILE A 316 -3.95 7.18 20.03
CA ILE A 316 -3.94 8.44 19.28
C ILE A 316 -4.41 8.18 17.85
N LEU A 317 -5.59 8.68 17.50
CA LEU A 317 -6.12 8.62 16.15
C LEU A 317 -5.65 9.84 15.36
N VAL A 318 -4.84 9.63 14.31
CA VAL A 318 -4.50 10.70 13.37
C VAL A 318 -5.66 10.90 12.42
N ASP A 319 -6.20 12.12 12.33
CA ASP A 319 -7.34 12.40 11.46
C ASP A 319 -6.96 12.30 9.97
N GLU A 320 -7.88 11.80 9.14
CA GLU A 320 -7.65 11.62 7.70
C GLU A 320 -7.32 12.95 7.00
N ASN A 321 -7.84 14.08 7.49
CA ASN A 321 -7.55 15.40 6.93
C ASN A 321 -6.09 15.82 7.08
N VAL A 322 -5.39 15.33 8.11
CA VAL A 322 -3.94 15.57 8.31
C VAL A 322 -3.16 14.97 7.14
N ILE A 323 -3.58 13.79 6.69
CA ILE A 323 -2.96 13.05 5.59
C ILE A 323 -3.28 13.70 4.25
N LEU A 324 -4.55 14.00 4.01
CA LEU A 324 -5.01 14.60 2.74
C LEU A 324 -4.36 15.96 2.47
N LYS A 325 -4.15 16.77 3.52
CA LYS A 325 -3.48 18.07 3.42
C LYS A 325 -1.95 17.99 3.46
N ARG A 326 -1.38 16.79 3.53
CA ARG A 326 0.07 16.56 3.68
C ARG A 326 0.68 17.39 4.81
N ASN A 327 -0.02 17.48 5.94
CA ASN A 327 0.45 18.24 7.09
C ASN A 327 1.47 17.39 7.88
N TYR A 328 2.68 17.29 7.35
CA TYR A 328 3.76 16.49 7.91
C TYR A 328 4.23 16.97 9.29
N ASP A 329 3.86 18.19 9.69
CA ASP A 329 4.21 18.75 11.00
C ASP A 329 3.56 17.96 12.14
N VAL A 330 2.36 17.39 11.94
CA VAL A 330 1.70 16.53 12.94
C VAL A 330 2.48 15.24 13.16
N LEU A 331 2.95 14.60 12.08
CA LEU A 331 3.73 13.38 12.17
C LEU A 331 5.09 13.65 12.86
N GLY A 332 5.76 14.74 12.51
CA GLY A 332 7.01 15.15 13.14
C GLY A 332 6.83 15.46 14.63
N ALA A 333 5.74 16.14 15.00
CA ALA A 333 5.40 16.43 16.39
C ALA A 333 5.10 15.17 17.21
N LEU A 334 4.31 14.23 16.65
CA LEU A 334 4.02 12.94 17.28
C LEU A 334 5.30 12.10 17.44
N ALA A 335 6.15 12.04 16.42
CA ALA A 335 7.42 11.31 16.45
C ALA A 335 8.43 11.89 17.46
N SER A 336 8.29 13.17 17.80
CA SER A 336 9.12 13.85 18.81
C SER A 336 8.52 13.72 20.22
N TRP A 337 7.38 13.04 20.37
CA TRP A 337 6.73 12.90 21.67
C TRP A 337 7.54 12.00 22.60
N LYS A 338 7.60 12.37 23.88
CA LYS A 338 8.50 11.76 24.87
C LYS A 338 8.04 10.36 25.34
N ASP A 339 6.74 10.10 25.32
CA ASP A 339 6.11 8.86 25.79
C ASP A 339 5.82 7.89 24.64
N ASN A 340 5.73 6.58 24.92
CA ASN A 340 5.46 5.58 23.90
C ASN A 340 3.96 5.56 23.62
N LEU A 341 3.56 6.03 22.45
CA LEU A 341 2.15 6.21 22.09
C LEU A 341 1.64 4.98 21.36
N TYR A 342 0.37 4.65 21.53
CA TYR A 342 -0.35 3.80 20.56
C TYR A 342 -0.97 4.71 19.52
N VAL A 343 -0.55 4.62 18.26
CA VAL A 343 -1.02 5.51 17.20
C VAL A 343 -1.82 4.73 16.16
N LEU A 344 -3.05 5.14 15.90
CA LEU A 344 -3.92 4.65 14.85
C LEU A 344 -3.85 5.61 13.68
N TYR A 345 -3.36 5.14 12.54
CA TYR A 345 -3.09 5.99 11.39
C TYR A 345 -3.89 5.54 10.17
N PRO A 346 -4.71 6.43 9.58
CA PRO A 346 -5.47 6.14 8.38
C PRO A 346 -4.56 5.84 7.20
N GLY A 347 -4.92 4.85 6.38
CA GLY A 347 -4.18 4.51 5.17
C GLY A 347 -3.87 3.02 5.00
N VAL A 348 -3.57 2.66 3.75
CA VAL A 348 -3.14 1.29 3.36
C VAL A 348 -1.60 1.20 3.33
N ALA A 349 -1.04 0.03 3.02
CA ALA A 349 0.39 -0.30 3.01
C ALA A 349 1.33 0.79 2.41
N ALA A 350 0.80 1.60 1.49
CA ALA A 350 1.40 2.84 1.00
C ALA A 350 1.87 3.84 2.08
N THR A 351 1.26 3.86 3.28
CA THR A 351 1.55 4.79 4.37
C THR A 351 2.46 4.19 5.46
N GLN A 352 3.09 3.03 5.20
CA GLN A 352 3.99 2.35 6.14
C GLN A 352 5.15 3.23 6.61
N HIS A 353 5.60 4.23 5.83
CA HIS A 353 6.67 5.11 6.26
C HIS A 353 6.31 5.98 7.46
N ALA A 354 5.07 6.49 7.53
CA ALA A 354 4.59 7.21 8.71
C ALA A 354 4.60 6.30 9.95
N MET A 355 4.22 5.03 9.77
CA MET A 355 4.26 4.01 10.82
C MET A 355 5.68 3.69 11.24
N ARG A 356 6.61 3.64 10.29
CA ARG A 356 8.02 3.42 10.55
C ARG A 356 8.62 4.58 11.36
N ILE A 357 8.39 5.83 10.95
CA ILE A 357 8.86 7.02 11.69
C ILE A 357 8.43 6.97 13.17
N LEU A 358 7.15 6.65 13.41
CA LEU A 358 6.62 6.54 14.76
C LEU A 358 7.19 5.32 15.51
N ALA A 359 7.31 4.17 14.83
CA ALA A 359 7.89 2.95 15.39
C ALA A 359 9.37 3.09 15.75
N ASP A 360 10.15 3.75 14.90
CA ASP A 360 11.59 4.00 15.10
C ASP A 360 11.84 4.87 16.34
N LYS A 361 10.91 5.80 16.64
CA LYS A 361 10.94 6.64 17.84
C LYS A 361 10.36 5.97 19.10
N GLY A 362 9.91 4.71 19.00
CA GLY A 362 9.44 3.89 20.12
C GLY A 362 7.92 3.85 20.31
N HIS A 363 7.15 4.52 19.46
CA HIS A 363 5.69 4.44 19.50
C HIS A 363 5.19 3.15 18.85
N ARG A 364 4.03 2.65 19.27
CA ARG A 364 3.34 1.52 18.66
C ARG A 364 2.32 2.06 17.65
N ALA A 365 2.73 2.17 16.40
CA ALA A 365 1.89 2.73 15.34
C ALA A 365 1.25 1.63 14.49
N PHE A 366 -0.01 1.79 14.14
CA PHE A 366 -0.82 0.78 13.47
C PHE A 366 -1.67 1.40 12.36
N LEU A 367 -1.67 0.76 11.19
CA LEU A 367 -2.51 1.16 10.07
C LEU A 367 -3.94 0.69 10.30
N ILE A 368 -4.88 1.63 10.32
CA ILE A 368 -6.31 1.34 10.43
C ILE A 368 -7.03 1.24 9.08
N GLY A 369 -6.30 1.37 7.96
CA GLY A 369 -6.90 1.26 6.63
C GLY A 369 -7.94 2.36 6.41
N SER A 370 -9.14 1.94 5.99
CA SER A 370 -10.33 2.78 5.80
C SER A 370 -11.36 2.64 6.93
N GLN A 371 -11.02 1.94 8.02
CA GLN A 371 -11.91 1.84 9.17
C GLN A 371 -12.14 3.24 9.76
N LYS A 372 -13.40 3.60 10.00
CA LYS A 372 -13.76 4.89 10.60
C LYS A 372 -13.75 4.79 12.12
N PHE A 373 -12.96 5.63 12.75
CA PHE A 373 -12.93 5.82 14.20
C PHE A 373 -13.39 7.24 14.52
N GLU A 374 -14.14 7.38 15.60
CA GLU A 374 -14.49 8.67 16.22
C GLU A 374 -13.72 8.81 17.55
N GLU A 375 -13.66 10.02 18.11
CA GLU A 375 -13.06 10.23 19.43
C GLU A 375 -13.87 9.50 20.51
N GLY A 376 -13.20 8.72 21.36
CA GLY A 376 -13.82 7.91 22.41
C GLY A 376 -14.24 6.49 21.99
N ASP A 377 -14.04 6.10 20.73
CA ASP A 377 -14.27 4.72 20.29
C ASP A 377 -13.31 3.75 21.01
N LYS A 378 -13.85 2.65 21.51
CA LYS A 378 -13.07 1.53 22.06
C LYS A 378 -12.40 0.80 20.92
N VAL A 379 -11.12 0.48 21.06
CA VAL A 379 -10.29 -0.18 20.04
C VAL A 379 -9.59 -1.37 20.66
N GLN A 380 -9.53 -2.47 19.91
CA GLN A 380 -8.75 -3.65 20.24
C GLN A 380 -7.64 -3.85 19.21
N ILE A 381 -6.43 -4.08 19.70
CA ILE A 381 -5.27 -4.44 18.90
C ILE A 381 -4.83 -5.85 19.29
N VAL A 382 -4.80 -6.77 18.33
CA VAL A 382 -4.33 -8.15 18.50
C VAL A 382 -3.13 -8.37 17.60
N THR A 383 -1.99 -8.74 18.18
CA THR A 383 -0.79 -9.12 17.43
C THR A 383 -0.58 -10.61 17.56
N THR A 384 -0.62 -11.37 16.46
CA THR A 384 -0.39 -12.83 16.45
C THR A 384 0.48 -13.23 15.25
N GLY A 385 1.61 -13.89 15.50
CA GLY A 385 2.49 -14.40 14.42
C GLY A 385 3.00 -13.31 13.45
N GLY A 386 3.26 -12.10 13.95
CA GLY A 386 3.70 -10.95 13.15
C GLY A 386 2.57 -10.24 12.38
N LYS A 387 1.31 -10.70 12.49
CA LYS A 387 0.14 -10.02 11.94
C LYS A 387 -0.50 -9.15 13.02
N VAL A 388 -0.80 -7.90 12.68
CA VAL A 388 -1.53 -6.96 13.54
C VAL A 388 -2.98 -6.89 13.04
N ARG A 389 -3.92 -7.06 13.97
CA ARG A 389 -5.34 -6.81 13.79
C ARG A 389 -5.74 -5.62 14.66
N ILE A 390 -6.47 -4.66 14.08
CA ILE A 390 -7.11 -3.57 14.82
C ILE A 390 -8.61 -3.67 14.63
N THR A 391 -9.39 -3.43 15.67
CA THR A 391 -10.84 -3.56 15.66
C THR A 391 -11.48 -2.46 16.48
N ASN A 392 -12.37 -1.67 15.89
CA ASN A 392 -13.19 -0.71 16.61
C ASN A 392 -14.30 -1.42 17.41
N LEU A 393 -14.06 -1.67 18.70
CA LEU A 393 -14.98 -2.33 19.60
C LEU A 393 -16.29 -1.54 19.83
N SER A 394 -16.23 -0.21 19.88
CA SER A 394 -17.44 0.62 20.07
C SER A 394 -18.46 0.47 18.95
N LYS A 395 -18.01 0.07 17.76
CA LYS A 395 -18.86 -0.20 16.60
C LYS A 395 -19.09 -1.70 16.36
N THR A 396 -18.62 -2.57 17.27
CA THR A 396 -18.72 -4.04 17.11
C THR A 396 -19.91 -4.71 17.80
N GLU A 397 -20.63 -4.05 18.70
CA GLU A 397 -21.82 -4.66 19.33
C GLU A 397 -23.02 -4.74 18.37
N ASP A 398 -23.03 -3.97 17.28
CA ASP A 398 -24.00 -4.03 16.17
C ASP A 398 -23.33 -4.45 14.84
N GLN A 399 -22.68 -5.61 14.82
CA GLN A 399 -21.93 -6.16 13.67
C GLN A 399 -22.76 -6.55 12.44
N LYS A 400 -23.95 -5.97 12.22
CA LYS A 400 -24.77 -6.27 11.02
C LYS A 400 -24.04 -5.96 9.72
N VAL A 401 -23.11 -5.00 9.75
CA VAL A 401 -22.23 -4.66 8.64
C VAL A 401 -20.80 -4.51 9.13
N ILE A 402 -19.86 -5.06 8.37
CA ILE A 402 -18.42 -4.81 8.52
C ILE A 402 -17.81 -4.44 7.16
N THR A 403 -16.61 -3.87 7.15
CA THR A 403 -15.87 -3.67 5.90
C THR A 403 -15.39 -5.02 5.34
N LEU A 404 -15.43 -5.18 4.01
CA LEU A 404 -14.99 -6.40 3.34
C LEU A 404 -13.54 -6.75 3.66
N TRP A 405 -12.66 -5.75 3.72
CA TRP A 405 -11.25 -5.97 3.99
C TRP A 405 -10.97 -6.44 5.43
N ASP A 406 -11.93 -6.32 6.34
CA ASP A 406 -11.81 -6.83 7.72
C ASP A 406 -12.41 -8.23 7.89
N ALA A 407 -13.08 -8.80 6.87
CA ALA A 407 -13.83 -10.04 7.02
C ALA A 407 -12.99 -11.24 7.51
N SER A 408 -11.72 -11.35 7.10
CA SER A 408 -10.83 -12.42 7.55
C SER A 408 -10.52 -12.36 9.05
N LEU A 409 -10.67 -11.17 9.64
CA LEU A 409 -10.50 -10.95 11.06
C LEU A 409 -11.69 -11.57 11.83
N PHE A 410 -12.91 -11.41 11.33
CA PHE A 410 -14.11 -11.90 12.01
C PHE A 410 -14.42 -13.38 11.75
N GLY A 411 -13.72 -13.99 10.79
CA GLY A 411 -13.86 -15.41 10.49
C GLY A 411 -15.04 -15.73 9.57
N THR A 412 -15.04 -16.96 9.07
CA THR A 412 -16.05 -17.50 8.15
C THR A 412 -17.43 -17.57 8.79
N GLU A 413 -17.52 -17.80 10.11
CA GLU A 413 -18.79 -17.89 10.84
C GLU A 413 -19.62 -16.60 10.78
N LEU A 414 -18.94 -15.45 10.76
CA LEU A 414 -19.60 -14.15 10.69
C LEU A 414 -19.77 -13.63 9.25
N CYS A 415 -18.81 -13.93 8.37
CA CYS A 415 -18.71 -13.27 7.07
C CYS A 415 -18.95 -14.20 5.88
N GLY A 416 -19.02 -15.50 6.11
CA GLY A 416 -18.96 -16.53 5.08
C GLY A 416 -17.58 -16.68 4.43
N GLY A 417 -17.44 -17.74 3.62
CA GLY A 417 -16.19 -18.10 2.97
C GLY A 417 -15.69 -17.05 1.98
N LYS A 418 -16.55 -16.64 1.04
CA LYS A 418 -16.17 -15.68 -0.02
C LYS A 418 -15.63 -14.35 0.55
N ALA A 419 -16.31 -13.77 1.54
CA ALA A 419 -15.86 -12.53 2.16
C ALA A 419 -14.52 -12.71 2.91
N TYR A 420 -14.40 -13.81 3.67
CA TYR A 420 -13.18 -14.17 4.38
C TYR A 420 -11.99 -14.26 3.42
N ARG A 421 -12.17 -14.98 2.30
CA ARG A 421 -11.15 -15.13 1.27
C ARG A 421 -10.77 -13.81 0.60
N LEU A 422 -11.76 -12.98 0.22
CA LEU A 422 -11.51 -11.64 -0.36
C LEU A 422 -10.69 -10.74 0.57
N SER A 423 -10.95 -10.80 1.87
CA SER A 423 -10.15 -10.08 2.88
C SER A 423 -8.71 -10.60 2.97
N GLN A 424 -8.49 -11.92 2.87
CA GLN A 424 -7.14 -12.49 2.83
C GLN A 424 -6.34 -12.01 1.62
N LEU A 425 -6.95 -11.98 0.44
CA LEU A 425 -6.33 -11.46 -0.78
C LEU A 425 -5.84 -10.02 -0.58
N LYS A 426 -6.65 -9.17 0.06
CA LYS A 426 -6.24 -7.81 0.37
C LYS A 426 -5.04 -7.77 1.33
N THR A 427 -5.02 -8.67 2.30
CA THR A 427 -3.91 -8.82 3.27
C THR A 427 -2.60 -9.23 2.60
N PHE A 428 -2.67 -10.08 1.56
CA PHE A 428 -1.50 -10.45 0.73
C PHE A 428 -1.07 -9.35 -0.25
N GLY A 429 -1.76 -8.21 -0.25
CA GLY A 429 -1.41 -7.06 -1.08
C GLY A 429 -1.91 -7.15 -2.52
N PHE A 430 -2.90 -8.00 -2.81
CA PHE A 430 -3.62 -7.97 -4.08
C PHE A 430 -4.66 -6.85 -4.11
N GLN A 431 -5.00 -6.38 -5.31
CA GLN A 431 -6.10 -5.45 -5.48
C GLN A 431 -7.44 -6.17 -5.47
N VAL A 432 -8.23 -5.86 -4.45
CA VAL A 432 -9.60 -6.33 -4.28
C VAL A 432 -10.50 -5.10 -4.25
N PRO A 433 -11.60 -5.06 -5.02
CA PRO A 433 -12.52 -3.93 -4.99
C PRO A 433 -13.04 -3.68 -3.58
N HIS A 434 -13.21 -2.41 -3.23
CA HIS A 434 -13.73 -2.01 -1.92
C HIS A 434 -15.16 -2.56 -1.73
N GLY A 435 -15.53 -2.84 -0.48
CA GLY A 435 -16.84 -3.40 -0.19
C GLY A 435 -17.14 -3.47 1.29
N SER A 436 -18.35 -3.89 1.58
CA SER A 436 -18.86 -4.20 2.92
C SER A 436 -19.48 -5.58 2.93
N VAL A 437 -19.63 -6.17 4.11
CA VAL A 437 -20.25 -7.47 4.33
C VAL A 437 -21.41 -7.27 5.28
N CYS A 438 -22.62 -7.53 4.82
CA CYS A 438 -23.75 -7.75 5.70
C CYS A 438 -23.57 -9.13 6.34
N THR A 439 -23.35 -9.18 7.64
CA THR A 439 -22.88 -10.40 8.32
C THR A 439 -24.01 -11.41 8.56
N THR A 440 -23.65 -12.58 9.08
CA THR A 440 -24.62 -13.59 9.52
C THR A 440 -25.49 -13.13 10.69
N VAL A 441 -25.13 -12.05 11.41
CA VAL A 441 -26.00 -11.42 12.43
C VAL A 441 -27.28 -10.85 11.79
N LEU A 442 -27.15 -10.23 10.61
CA LEU A 442 -28.33 -9.77 9.85
C LEU A 442 -29.22 -10.96 9.47
N PHE A 443 -28.63 -12.07 9.05
CA PHE A 443 -29.37 -13.27 8.68
C PHE A 443 -30.17 -13.83 9.87
N ASP A 444 -29.54 -13.92 11.05
CA ASP A 444 -30.20 -14.36 12.28
C ASP A 444 -31.36 -13.42 12.68
N GLU A 445 -31.18 -12.10 12.53
CA GLU A 445 -32.23 -11.11 12.80
C GLU A 445 -33.43 -11.23 11.83
N VAL A 446 -33.16 -11.45 10.54
CA VAL A 446 -34.21 -11.70 9.55
C VAL A 446 -35.01 -12.95 9.92
N LEU A 447 -34.34 -14.05 10.32
CA LEU A 447 -35.03 -15.26 10.76
C LEU A 447 -35.89 -15.03 12.01
N LYS A 448 -35.36 -14.27 12.98
CA LYS A 448 -36.10 -13.89 14.20
C LYS A 448 -37.37 -13.11 13.88
N ILE A 449 -37.32 -12.15 12.96
CA ILE A 449 -38.48 -11.35 12.55
C ILE A 449 -39.58 -12.20 11.90
N LEU A 450 -39.17 -13.24 11.16
CA LEU A 450 -40.07 -14.18 10.50
C LEU A 450 -40.59 -15.28 11.45
N GLY A 451 -40.14 -15.29 12.70
CA GLY A 451 -40.49 -16.29 13.71
C GLY A 451 -39.95 -17.68 13.36
N VAL A 452 -38.69 -17.75 12.96
CA VAL A 452 -38.00 -19.00 12.58
C VAL A 452 -36.90 -19.30 13.61
N ASP A 453 -37.13 -20.29 14.47
CA ASP A 453 -36.18 -20.66 15.53
C ASP A 453 -35.13 -21.69 15.09
N LYS A 454 -35.46 -22.52 14.09
CA LYS A 454 -34.59 -23.59 13.60
C LYS A 454 -34.73 -23.79 12.10
N LEU A 455 -33.62 -23.97 11.41
CA LEU A 455 -33.57 -24.29 9.99
C LEU A 455 -33.72 -25.80 9.75
N THR A 456 -34.66 -26.18 8.87
CA THR A 456 -34.82 -27.56 8.38
C THR A 456 -35.19 -27.54 6.90
N LEU A 457 -34.77 -28.54 6.12
CA LEU A 457 -35.09 -28.56 4.67
C LEU A 457 -36.60 -28.46 4.38
N GLU A 458 -37.43 -29.01 5.26
CA GLU A 458 -38.89 -28.97 5.16
C GLU A 458 -39.46 -27.56 5.30
N ASN A 459 -38.81 -26.69 6.06
CA ASN A 459 -39.29 -25.33 6.29
C ASN A 459 -38.73 -24.29 5.31
N PHE A 460 -37.70 -24.62 4.53
CA PHE A 460 -37.08 -23.71 3.56
C PHE A 460 -38.10 -23.09 2.59
N PRO A 461 -38.97 -23.86 1.90
CA PRO A 461 -39.98 -23.26 1.01
C PRO A 461 -40.95 -22.31 1.72
N LYS A 462 -41.26 -22.58 2.99
CA LYS A 462 -42.11 -21.70 3.81
C LYS A 462 -41.38 -20.40 4.17
N ILE A 463 -40.09 -20.49 4.49
CA ILE A 463 -39.24 -19.31 4.80
C ILE A 463 -39.07 -18.45 3.55
N GLU A 464 -38.76 -19.04 2.39
CA GLU A 464 -38.64 -18.34 1.11
C GLU A 464 -39.90 -17.52 0.79
N LYS A 465 -41.08 -18.12 0.98
CA LYS A 465 -42.38 -17.46 0.80
C LYS A 465 -42.62 -16.37 1.85
N LYS A 466 -42.30 -16.62 3.12
CA LYS A 466 -42.41 -15.62 4.21
C LYS A 466 -41.56 -14.38 3.95
N ILE A 467 -40.30 -14.53 3.52
CA ILE A 467 -39.43 -13.38 3.15
C ILE A 467 -40.10 -12.53 2.06
N SER A 468 -40.76 -13.18 1.09
CA SER A 468 -41.43 -12.48 0.00
C SER A 468 -42.71 -11.75 0.44
N ILE A 469 -43.45 -12.30 1.41
CA ILE A 469 -44.68 -11.70 1.96
C ILE A 469 -44.36 -10.57 2.95
N ASP A 470 -43.47 -10.81 3.91
CA ASP A 470 -43.07 -9.87 4.95
C ASP A 470 -41.92 -8.94 4.50
N ASN A 471 -41.75 -8.77 3.19
CA ASN A 471 -40.65 -8.02 2.59
C ASN A 471 -40.54 -6.60 3.17
N LYS A 472 -41.63 -5.95 3.56
CA LYS A 472 -41.60 -4.62 4.21
C LYS A 472 -40.84 -4.64 5.54
N ARG A 473 -41.08 -5.64 6.40
CA ARG A 473 -40.43 -5.74 7.72
C ARG A 473 -38.96 -6.12 7.57
N VAL A 474 -38.66 -7.05 6.66
CA VAL A 474 -37.27 -7.44 6.34
C VAL A 474 -36.52 -6.25 5.76
N LYS A 475 -37.13 -5.52 4.83
CA LYS A 475 -36.55 -4.32 4.22
C LYS A 475 -36.24 -3.22 5.23
N PHE A 476 -37.10 -3.01 6.23
CA PHE A 476 -36.83 -2.04 7.29
C PHE A 476 -35.50 -2.30 8.01
N VAL A 477 -35.14 -3.56 8.26
CA VAL A 477 -33.87 -3.91 8.90
C VAL A 477 -32.66 -3.75 7.98
N VAL A 478 -32.86 -3.93 6.67
CA VAL A 478 -31.77 -3.85 5.68
C VAL A 478 -31.57 -2.42 5.16
N ASP A 479 -32.58 -1.56 5.22
CA ASP A 479 -32.55 -0.24 4.57
C ASP A 479 -31.48 0.69 5.17
N ASP A 480 -31.24 0.60 6.48
CA ASP A 480 -30.33 1.52 7.19
C ASP A 480 -28.90 0.99 7.36
N LEU A 481 -28.59 -0.18 6.78
CA LEU A 481 -27.29 -0.83 6.97
C LEU A 481 -26.14 -0.17 6.19
N LEU A 482 -26.43 0.41 5.02
CA LEU A 482 -25.42 0.96 4.11
C LEU A 482 -25.81 2.38 3.60
N PRO A 483 -26.04 3.35 4.50
CA PRO A 483 -26.52 4.68 4.12
C PRO A 483 -25.51 5.43 3.23
N GLU A 484 -24.21 5.21 3.45
CA GLU A 484 -23.15 5.84 2.65
C GLU A 484 -23.06 5.28 1.24
N TYR A 485 -23.42 4.01 1.03
CA TYR A 485 -23.43 3.42 -0.32
C TYR A 485 -24.60 3.97 -1.15
N ARG A 486 -25.74 4.25 -0.49
CA ARG A 486 -26.93 4.83 -1.12
C ARG A 486 -26.70 6.22 -1.71
N LYS A 487 -25.76 6.98 -1.15
CA LYS A 487 -25.41 8.34 -1.58
C LYS A 487 -24.37 8.40 -2.70
N GLN A 488 -23.74 7.27 -3.04
CA GLN A 488 -22.65 7.24 -4.03
C GLN A 488 -23.19 7.16 -5.46
N ASN A 489 -22.51 7.85 -6.38
CA ASN A 489 -22.76 7.69 -7.82
C ASN A 489 -21.96 6.51 -8.40
N LYS A 490 -22.19 5.32 -7.85
CA LYS A 490 -21.55 4.06 -8.23
C LYS A 490 -22.60 2.93 -8.29
N VAL A 491 -22.23 1.83 -8.94
CA VAL A 491 -23.01 0.59 -8.94
C VAL A 491 -22.23 -0.51 -8.23
N PHE A 492 -22.95 -1.49 -7.68
CA PHE A 492 -22.38 -2.50 -6.78
C PHE A 492 -22.67 -3.92 -7.27
N SER A 493 -21.83 -4.86 -6.86
CA SER A 493 -22.12 -6.30 -6.89
C SER A 493 -22.60 -6.74 -5.51
N ILE A 494 -23.63 -7.56 -5.48
CA ILE A 494 -24.26 -8.12 -4.28
C ILE A 494 -24.12 -9.63 -4.38
N ARG A 495 -23.21 -10.21 -3.60
CA ARG A 495 -22.78 -11.60 -3.73
C ARG A 495 -23.05 -12.38 -2.45
N SER A 496 -23.50 -13.61 -2.59
CA SER A 496 -23.63 -14.56 -1.48
C SER A 496 -22.27 -14.95 -0.92
N SER A 497 -22.19 -15.08 0.41
CA SER A 497 -21.03 -15.57 1.14
C SER A 497 -21.53 -16.47 2.25
N ALA A 498 -21.65 -17.77 1.96
CA ALA A 498 -22.19 -18.73 2.93
C ALA A 498 -21.09 -19.19 3.91
N THR A 499 -21.45 -19.51 5.15
CA THR A 499 -20.52 -20.03 6.18
C THR A 499 -19.83 -21.34 5.79
N LEU A 500 -20.45 -22.09 4.87
CA LEU A 500 -20.05 -23.44 4.48
C LEU A 500 -19.33 -23.51 3.12
N GLU A 501 -19.16 -22.38 2.43
CA GLU A 501 -18.69 -22.29 1.04
C GLU A 501 -17.24 -22.76 0.84
N ASP A 502 -16.41 -22.76 1.90
CA ASP A 502 -14.97 -23.07 1.87
C ASP A 502 -14.58 -24.29 2.73
N SER A 503 -15.52 -25.17 3.08
CA SER A 503 -15.14 -26.45 3.69
C SER A 503 -14.51 -27.36 2.61
N TYR A 504 -13.38 -28.01 2.93
CA TYR A 504 -12.62 -28.93 2.04
C TYR A 504 -13.46 -29.99 1.30
N LYS A 505 -14.73 -30.20 1.71
CA LYS A 505 -15.63 -31.24 1.20
C LYS A 505 -16.79 -30.72 0.35
N HIS A 506 -17.17 -29.44 0.43
CA HIS A 506 -18.43 -28.96 -0.19
C HIS A 506 -18.28 -27.56 -0.80
N SER A 507 -18.18 -27.50 -2.13
CA SER A 507 -18.32 -26.25 -2.89
C SER A 507 -19.80 -25.95 -3.10
N LEU A 508 -20.30 -24.86 -2.51
CA LEU A 508 -21.66 -24.35 -2.73
C LEU A 508 -21.77 -23.44 -3.97
N ALA A 509 -20.79 -23.54 -4.87
CA ALA A 509 -20.68 -22.68 -6.04
C ALA A 509 -21.94 -22.72 -6.92
N GLY A 510 -22.45 -21.55 -7.28
CA GLY A 510 -23.57 -21.40 -8.20
C GLY A 510 -24.95 -21.78 -7.63
N ILE A 511 -25.03 -22.13 -6.34
CA ILE A 511 -26.31 -22.49 -5.69
C ILE A 511 -27.11 -21.24 -5.32
N PHE A 512 -26.43 -20.24 -4.75
CA PHE A 512 -27.04 -19.01 -4.25
C PHE A 512 -26.97 -17.88 -5.28
N GLU A 513 -27.85 -16.90 -5.12
CA GLU A 513 -27.93 -15.77 -6.05
C GLU A 513 -26.78 -14.78 -5.84
N SER A 514 -26.44 -14.07 -6.93
CA SER A 514 -25.55 -12.91 -6.94
C SER A 514 -26.05 -11.94 -8.01
N PHE A 515 -25.90 -10.64 -7.78
CA PHE A 515 -26.40 -9.58 -8.64
C PHE A 515 -25.30 -8.58 -8.95
N LEU A 516 -25.15 -8.19 -10.23
CA LEU A 516 -24.19 -7.17 -10.66
C LEU A 516 -24.91 -5.89 -11.11
N ASN A 517 -24.16 -4.79 -11.19
CA ASN A 517 -24.67 -3.45 -11.56
C ASN A 517 -25.89 -3.00 -10.76
N VAL A 518 -25.88 -3.28 -9.46
CA VAL A 518 -26.97 -2.87 -8.57
C VAL A 518 -26.82 -1.39 -8.25
N ASP A 519 -27.85 -0.63 -8.64
CA ASP A 519 -27.96 0.78 -8.30
C ASP A 519 -28.07 0.98 -6.78
N PRO A 520 -27.59 2.12 -6.24
CA PRO A 520 -27.67 2.43 -4.81
C PRO A 520 -29.09 2.30 -4.23
N GLY A 521 -30.13 2.70 -4.98
CA GLY A 521 -31.53 2.60 -4.58
C GLY A 521 -32.11 1.18 -4.51
N LYS A 522 -31.42 0.19 -5.10
CA LYS A 522 -31.85 -1.23 -5.16
C LYS A 522 -31.03 -2.13 -4.23
N LEU A 523 -30.11 -1.58 -3.44
CA LEU A 523 -29.22 -2.37 -2.56
C LEU A 523 -30.01 -3.32 -1.65
N SER A 524 -30.95 -2.79 -0.87
CA SER A 524 -31.66 -3.59 0.13
C SER A 524 -32.56 -4.65 -0.50
N GLU A 525 -33.16 -4.37 -1.65
CA GLU A 525 -33.92 -5.39 -2.39
C GLU A 525 -33.02 -6.56 -2.81
N ASN A 526 -31.82 -6.28 -3.33
CA ASN A 526 -30.90 -7.32 -3.79
C ASN A 526 -30.25 -8.08 -2.63
N ILE A 527 -29.95 -7.43 -1.50
CA ILE A 527 -29.50 -8.10 -0.27
C ILE A 527 -30.54 -9.11 0.21
N ILE A 528 -31.82 -8.72 0.21
CA ILE A 528 -32.93 -9.60 0.60
C ILE A 528 -33.07 -10.78 -0.37
N LYS A 529 -32.91 -10.55 -1.68
CA LYS A 529 -32.91 -11.64 -2.67
C LYS A 529 -31.79 -12.65 -2.42
N VAL A 530 -30.58 -12.18 -2.13
CA VAL A 530 -29.46 -13.07 -1.76
C VAL A 530 -29.77 -13.87 -0.50
N ILE A 531 -30.26 -13.24 0.57
CA ILE A 531 -30.68 -13.94 1.80
C ILE A 531 -31.75 -14.98 1.50
N ARG A 532 -32.76 -14.61 0.69
CA ARG A 532 -33.85 -15.50 0.28
C ARG A 532 -33.35 -16.71 -0.51
N SER A 533 -32.34 -16.53 -1.36
CA SER A 533 -31.78 -17.61 -2.19
C SER A 533 -31.25 -18.80 -1.38
N THR A 534 -30.88 -18.58 -0.11
CA THR A 534 -30.53 -19.62 0.87
C THR A 534 -31.59 -20.71 1.00
N PHE A 535 -32.86 -20.35 0.78
CA PHE A 535 -34.02 -21.21 0.95
C PHE A 535 -34.62 -21.70 -0.37
N SER A 536 -33.97 -21.37 -1.50
CA SER A 536 -34.47 -21.69 -2.83
C SER A 536 -34.54 -23.20 -3.07
N LYS A 537 -35.34 -23.60 -4.08
CA LYS A 537 -35.42 -25.01 -4.51
C LYS A 537 -34.05 -25.62 -4.81
N ARG A 538 -33.14 -24.87 -5.43
CA ARG A 538 -31.78 -25.32 -5.74
C ARG A 538 -30.97 -25.60 -4.48
N ALA A 539 -31.07 -24.73 -3.48
CA ALA A 539 -30.42 -24.94 -2.19
C ALA A 539 -30.98 -26.17 -1.48
N VAL A 540 -32.30 -26.37 -1.51
CA VAL A 540 -32.95 -27.58 -0.95
C VAL A 540 -32.47 -28.84 -1.64
N GLU A 541 -32.43 -28.86 -2.98
CA GLU A 541 -31.97 -30.00 -3.78
C GLU A 541 -30.53 -30.38 -3.40
N TYR A 542 -29.61 -29.40 -3.34
CA TYR A 542 -28.22 -29.66 -2.96
C TYR A 542 -28.06 -30.15 -1.51
N LEU A 543 -28.71 -29.47 -0.56
CA LEU A 543 -28.58 -29.77 0.87
C LEU A 543 -29.32 -31.05 1.27
N SER A 544 -30.24 -31.56 0.44
CA SER A 544 -30.89 -32.86 0.65
C SER A 544 -29.89 -34.02 0.65
N HIS A 545 -28.78 -33.87 -0.08
CA HIS A 545 -27.66 -34.80 -0.11
C HIS A 545 -26.63 -34.54 1.02
N HIS A 546 -26.75 -33.43 1.76
CA HIS A 546 -25.80 -32.95 2.77
C HIS A 546 -26.53 -32.41 4.01
N LYS A 547 -27.42 -33.23 4.59
CA LYS A 547 -28.38 -32.77 5.62
C LYS A 547 -27.73 -32.26 6.91
N ASP A 548 -26.52 -32.74 7.22
CA ASP A 548 -25.72 -32.32 8.37
C ASP A 548 -25.32 -30.83 8.30
N LEU A 549 -25.18 -30.29 7.09
CA LEU A 549 -24.79 -28.90 6.85
C LEU A 549 -25.90 -27.89 7.21
N VAL A 550 -27.17 -28.30 7.15
CA VAL A 550 -28.34 -27.41 7.29
C VAL A 550 -28.33 -26.66 8.62
N LYS A 551 -27.85 -27.31 9.70
CA LYS A 551 -27.85 -26.72 11.05
C LYS A 551 -26.91 -25.52 11.18
N ASN A 552 -25.83 -25.48 10.41
CA ASN A 552 -24.79 -24.45 10.51
C ASN A 552 -24.80 -23.50 9.31
N LEU A 553 -25.77 -23.64 8.40
CA LEU A 553 -25.91 -22.78 7.24
C LEU A 553 -26.37 -21.39 7.65
N LYS A 554 -25.50 -20.40 7.45
CA LYS A 554 -25.86 -18.98 7.49
C LYS A 554 -25.36 -18.28 6.25
N MET A 555 -26.02 -17.17 5.91
CA MET A 555 -25.70 -16.36 4.75
C MET A 555 -25.22 -14.98 5.17
N ALA A 556 -23.98 -14.63 4.83
CA ALA A 556 -23.54 -13.25 4.75
C ALA A 556 -23.68 -12.75 3.30
N VAL A 557 -23.75 -11.44 3.12
CA VAL A 557 -23.89 -10.80 1.81
C VAL A 557 -22.77 -9.80 1.60
N VAL A 558 -21.95 -10.02 0.58
CA VAL A 558 -20.89 -9.10 0.17
C VAL A 558 -21.49 -8.04 -0.75
N VAL A 559 -21.32 -6.77 -0.39
CA VAL A 559 -21.66 -5.60 -1.20
C VAL A 559 -20.36 -4.93 -1.65
N GLN A 560 -20.00 -5.08 -2.92
CA GLN A 560 -18.69 -4.71 -3.43
C GLN A 560 -18.80 -3.74 -4.62
N ASP A 561 -17.93 -2.73 -4.67
CA ASP A 561 -17.85 -1.77 -5.78
C ASP A 561 -17.66 -2.49 -7.12
N MET A 562 -18.43 -2.12 -8.14
CA MET A 562 -18.19 -2.62 -9.49
C MET A 562 -16.98 -1.94 -10.12
N ILE A 563 -16.11 -2.76 -10.73
CA ILE A 563 -14.99 -2.27 -11.53
C ILE A 563 -15.49 -1.98 -12.94
N LYS A 564 -15.15 -0.79 -13.47
CA LYS A 564 -15.35 -0.43 -14.87
C LYS A 564 -14.29 -1.11 -15.73
N ALA A 565 -14.46 -2.42 -15.92
CA ALA A 565 -13.50 -3.27 -16.63
C ALA A 565 -13.45 -2.96 -18.13
N LYS A 566 -12.24 -2.90 -18.69
CA LYS A 566 -11.96 -3.02 -20.14
C LYS A 566 -12.12 -4.48 -20.56
N VAL A 567 -11.52 -5.40 -19.79
CA VAL A 567 -11.55 -6.85 -19.98
C VAL A 567 -11.75 -7.51 -18.62
N ALA A 568 -12.52 -8.59 -18.56
CA ALA A 568 -12.65 -9.41 -17.37
C ALA A 568 -12.60 -10.89 -17.75
N GLY A 569 -12.32 -11.73 -16.77
CA GLY A 569 -11.97 -13.11 -17.05
C GLY A 569 -11.96 -14.04 -15.85
N VAL A 570 -11.65 -15.29 -16.14
CA VAL A 570 -11.34 -16.32 -15.15
C VAL A 570 -9.95 -16.90 -15.42
N ILE A 571 -9.26 -17.34 -14.37
CA ILE A 571 -8.02 -18.11 -14.45
C ILE A 571 -8.22 -19.41 -13.70
N PHE A 572 -7.89 -20.52 -14.36
CA PHE A 572 -7.75 -21.82 -13.72
C PHE A 572 -6.25 -22.13 -13.57
N GLY A 573 -5.76 -22.22 -12.33
CA GLY A 573 -4.35 -22.48 -12.02
C GLY A 573 -3.85 -23.89 -12.37
N ALA A 574 -4.72 -24.74 -12.92
CA ALA A 574 -4.46 -26.07 -13.42
C ALA A 574 -5.47 -26.39 -14.53
N LYS A 575 -5.09 -27.21 -15.51
CA LYS A 575 -6.00 -27.65 -16.57
C LYS A 575 -6.94 -28.72 -16.05
N VAL A 576 -8.20 -28.34 -15.87
CA VAL A 576 -9.21 -29.16 -15.17
C VAL A 576 -9.51 -30.45 -15.94
N GLN A 577 -9.61 -30.39 -17.27
CA GLN A 577 -10.05 -31.55 -18.08
C GLN A 577 -9.00 -32.65 -18.13
N THR A 578 -7.71 -32.31 -18.12
CA THR A 578 -6.60 -33.26 -18.20
C THR A 578 -5.91 -33.50 -16.86
N LYS A 579 -6.33 -32.78 -15.81
CA LYS A 579 -5.68 -32.78 -14.50
C LYS A 579 -4.21 -32.35 -14.53
N ASP A 580 -3.87 -31.50 -15.50
CA ASP A 580 -2.48 -31.06 -15.67
C ASP A 580 -2.23 -29.81 -14.83
N HIS A 581 -1.53 -30.02 -13.71
CA HIS A 581 -1.13 -28.93 -12.82
C HIS A 581 -0.11 -27.99 -13.46
N ASN A 582 0.63 -28.39 -14.51
CA ASN A 582 1.62 -27.53 -15.15
C ASN A 582 1.01 -26.49 -16.10
N ILE A 583 -0.29 -26.59 -16.38
CA ILE A 583 -0.98 -25.72 -17.32
C ILE A 583 -1.90 -24.76 -16.58
N VAL A 584 -1.72 -23.46 -16.81
CA VAL A 584 -2.63 -22.40 -16.36
C VAL A 584 -3.50 -21.98 -17.53
N GLU A 585 -4.81 -21.97 -17.34
CA GLU A 585 -5.78 -21.55 -18.36
C GLU A 585 -6.33 -20.16 -18.02
N ILE A 586 -6.32 -19.24 -18.98
CA ILE A 586 -6.82 -17.88 -18.81
C ILE A 586 -7.91 -17.66 -19.86
N GLU A 587 -9.10 -17.29 -19.40
CA GLU A 587 -10.22 -16.91 -20.25
C GLU A 587 -10.56 -15.44 -20.05
N ALA A 588 -10.86 -14.74 -21.15
CA ALA A 588 -11.17 -13.32 -21.15
C ALA A 588 -12.35 -12.99 -22.06
N SER A 589 -13.14 -11.99 -21.67
CA SER A 589 -14.23 -11.45 -22.48
C SER A 589 -14.34 -9.93 -22.27
N THR A 590 -15.02 -9.27 -23.20
CA THR A 590 -15.27 -7.83 -23.12
C THR A 590 -16.35 -7.52 -22.08
N GLY A 591 -16.15 -6.46 -21.30
CA GLY A 591 -17.12 -6.02 -20.30
C GLY A 591 -17.05 -6.81 -18.98
N LEU A 592 -18.20 -7.18 -18.43
CA LEU A 592 -18.31 -7.79 -17.11
C LEU A 592 -18.10 -9.30 -17.18
N GLY A 593 -17.22 -9.83 -16.33
CA GLY A 593 -16.86 -11.26 -16.29
C GLY A 593 -18.02 -12.23 -16.02
N GLU A 594 -19.21 -11.73 -15.66
CA GLU A 594 -20.42 -12.53 -15.43
C GLU A 594 -20.82 -13.38 -16.64
N ALA A 595 -20.66 -12.84 -17.85
CA ALA A 595 -20.98 -13.59 -19.06
C ALA A 595 -20.10 -14.84 -19.19
N LEU A 596 -18.84 -14.76 -18.76
CA LEU A 596 -17.92 -15.91 -18.73
C LEU A 596 -18.30 -16.90 -17.64
N VAL A 597 -18.46 -16.43 -16.40
CA VAL A 597 -18.77 -17.28 -15.23
C VAL A 597 -20.11 -18.02 -15.42
N SER A 598 -21.07 -17.41 -16.12
CA SER A 598 -22.37 -18.02 -16.43
C SER A 598 -22.39 -18.85 -17.72
N GLY A 599 -21.27 -18.95 -18.45
CA GLY A 599 -21.16 -19.65 -19.74
C GLY A 599 -21.95 -19.00 -20.88
N LYS A 600 -22.36 -17.73 -20.72
CA LYS A 600 -23.17 -16.95 -21.69
C LYS A 600 -22.34 -16.00 -22.56
N ALA A 601 -21.02 -15.95 -22.36
CA ALA A 601 -20.14 -15.10 -23.14
C ALA A 601 -20.15 -15.54 -24.59
N LYS A 602 -20.58 -14.63 -25.48
CA LYS A 602 -20.64 -14.89 -26.92
C LYS A 602 -19.26 -14.96 -27.56
N VAL A 603 -18.28 -14.27 -26.97
CA VAL A 603 -16.91 -14.18 -27.47
C VAL A 603 -15.96 -14.34 -26.29
N VAL A 604 -15.10 -15.34 -26.37
CA VAL A 604 -14.11 -15.68 -25.35
C VAL A 604 -12.75 -15.75 -26.01
N GLU A 605 -11.79 -15.04 -25.44
CA GLU A 605 -10.37 -15.23 -25.70
C GLU A 605 -9.83 -16.22 -24.67
N TYR A 606 -8.99 -17.15 -25.12
CA TYR A 606 -8.44 -18.22 -24.29
C TYR A 606 -6.93 -18.34 -24.48
N TYR A 607 -6.23 -18.55 -23.37
CA TYR A 607 -4.81 -18.86 -23.33
C TYR A 607 -4.54 -20.09 -22.47
N SER A 608 -3.61 -20.91 -22.92
CA SER A 608 -2.99 -21.98 -22.13
C SER A 608 -1.52 -21.65 -21.93
N PHE A 609 -1.07 -21.61 -20.68
CA PHE A 609 0.29 -21.22 -20.30
C PHE A 609 0.98 -22.39 -19.59
N ASN A 610 2.16 -22.78 -20.08
CA ASN A 610 2.96 -23.81 -19.44
C ASN A 610 3.85 -23.20 -18.36
N ARG A 611 3.69 -23.67 -17.12
CA ARG A 611 4.41 -23.16 -15.95
C ARG A 611 5.92 -23.42 -16.00
N GLN A 612 6.34 -24.61 -16.47
CA GLN A 612 7.75 -25.00 -16.50
C GLN A 612 8.50 -24.26 -17.61
N GLU A 613 7.91 -24.22 -18.79
CA GLU A 613 8.49 -23.56 -19.97
C GLU A 613 8.30 -22.04 -19.94
N ARG A 614 7.44 -21.54 -19.04
CA ARG A 614 7.09 -20.13 -18.87
C ARG A 614 6.65 -19.44 -20.17
N ARG A 615 5.88 -20.15 -20.99
CA ARG A 615 5.37 -19.64 -22.28
C ARG A 615 3.92 -20.04 -22.54
N ILE A 616 3.29 -19.27 -23.42
CA ILE A 616 1.98 -19.61 -24.00
C ILE A 616 2.16 -20.82 -24.91
N VAL A 617 1.35 -21.86 -24.69
CA VAL A 617 1.31 -23.07 -25.53
C VAL A 617 0.10 -23.08 -26.46
N GLU A 618 -0.97 -22.37 -26.10
CA GLU A 618 -2.18 -22.27 -26.93
C GLU A 618 -2.82 -20.89 -26.76
N ARG A 619 -3.37 -20.35 -27.85
CA ARG A 619 -4.13 -19.10 -27.89
C ARG A 619 -5.32 -19.23 -28.85
N LYS A 620 -6.50 -18.75 -28.45
CA LYS A 620 -7.73 -18.71 -29.26
C LYS A 620 -8.51 -17.42 -29.00
N GLY A 621 -9.30 -16.96 -29.97
CA GLY A 621 -10.24 -15.84 -29.80
C GLY A 621 -9.72 -14.46 -30.25
N PRO A 622 -10.43 -13.37 -29.91
CA PRO A 622 -10.35 -12.08 -30.62
C PRO A 622 -9.26 -11.09 -30.15
N GLU A 623 -8.18 -11.56 -29.50
CA GLU A 623 -7.07 -10.69 -29.06
C GLU A 623 -7.47 -9.49 -28.15
N LEU A 624 -8.30 -9.72 -27.13
CA LEU A 624 -8.70 -8.69 -26.15
C LEU A 624 -7.56 -8.29 -25.21
N LEU A 625 -6.69 -9.27 -24.90
CA LEU A 625 -5.52 -9.11 -24.05
C LEU A 625 -4.25 -8.95 -24.87
N THR A 626 -3.41 -8.02 -24.44
CA THR A 626 -2.03 -7.89 -24.89
C THR A 626 -1.16 -8.99 -24.25
N GLN A 627 -0.05 -9.38 -24.88
CA GLN A 627 0.87 -10.36 -24.28
C GLN A 627 1.37 -9.96 -22.87
N PRO A 628 1.67 -8.69 -22.58
CA PRO A 628 1.96 -8.21 -21.23
C PRO A 628 0.85 -8.49 -20.22
N GLU A 629 -0.42 -8.20 -20.57
CA GLU A 629 -1.58 -8.49 -19.71
C GLU A 629 -1.71 -9.99 -19.42
N VAL A 630 -1.52 -10.85 -20.44
CA VAL A 630 -1.56 -12.33 -20.27
C VAL A 630 -0.47 -12.80 -19.31
N LYS A 631 0.76 -12.31 -19.47
CA LYS A 631 1.88 -12.66 -18.58
C LYS A 631 1.62 -12.19 -17.15
N ALA A 632 1.08 -10.99 -16.97
CA ALA A 632 0.74 -10.45 -15.64
C ALA A 632 -0.36 -11.28 -14.95
N LEU A 633 -1.37 -11.74 -15.70
CA LEU A 633 -2.41 -12.64 -15.19
C LEU A 633 -1.84 -14.03 -14.82
N PHE A 634 -0.90 -14.57 -15.61
CA PHE A 634 -0.17 -15.78 -15.24
C PHE A 634 0.61 -15.59 -13.92
N MET A 635 1.33 -14.48 -13.78
CA MET A 635 2.07 -14.16 -12.54
C MET A 635 1.13 -13.98 -11.33
N LEU A 636 -0.05 -13.37 -11.52
CA LEU A 636 -1.10 -13.29 -10.51
C LEU A 636 -1.51 -14.70 -10.04
N SER A 637 -1.76 -15.62 -10.98
CA SER A 637 -2.13 -17.00 -10.68
C SER A 637 -1.08 -17.72 -9.86
N GLU A 638 0.19 -17.65 -10.27
CA GLU A 638 1.30 -18.29 -9.55
C GLU A 638 1.51 -17.71 -8.16
N ARG A 639 1.33 -16.40 -8.01
CA ARG A 639 1.46 -15.75 -6.71
C ARG A 639 0.34 -16.19 -5.77
N LEU A 640 -0.90 -16.21 -6.25
CA LEU A 640 -2.04 -16.71 -5.45
C LEU A 640 -1.87 -18.17 -5.06
N ARG A 641 -1.41 -19.02 -5.99
CA ARG A 641 -1.06 -20.42 -5.71
C ARG A 641 -0.05 -20.53 -4.55
N SER A 642 1.03 -19.75 -4.60
CA SER A 642 2.07 -19.77 -3.55
C SER A 642 1.55 -19.31 -2.18
N GLU A 643 0.73 -18.24 -2.14
CA GLU A 643 0.14 -17.73 -0.88
C GLU A 643 -0.87 -18.71 -0.26
N PHE A 644 -1.53 -19.54 -1.06
CA PHE A 644 -2.50 -20.55 -0.63
C PHE A 644 -1.92 -21.98 -0.64
N SER A 645 -0.72 -22.15 -0.05
CA SER A 645 -0.10 -23.46 0.19
C SER A 645 0.12 -24.31 -1.06
N ASP A 646 0.52 -23.66 -2.15
CA ASP A 646 0.79 -24.27 -3.46
C ASP A 646 -0.42 -24.93 -4.14
N ILE A 647 -1.64 -24.67 -3.65
CA ILE A 647 -2.89 -25.19 -4.24
C ILE A 647 -3.26 -24.32 -5.46
N PRO A 648 -3.51 -24.92 -6.65
CA PRO A 648 -4.02 -24.17 -7.80
C PRO A 648 -5.30 -23.40 -7.43
N GLN A 649 -5.47 -22.22 -8.00
CA GLN A 649 -6.62 -21.37 -7.69
C GLN A 649 -7.52 -21.21 -8.92
N ASP A 650 -8.82 -21.07 -8.67
CA ASP A 650 -9.80 -20.54 -9.61
C ASP A 650 -10.07 -19.07 -9.25
N ILE A 651 -9.79 -18.18 -10.20
CA ILE A 651 -9.66 -16.74 -9.95
C ILE A 651 -10.55 -15.98 -10.92
N GLU A 652 -11.48 -15.18 -10.39
CA GLU A 652 -12.17 -14.16 -11.18
C GLU A 652 -11.37 -12.87 -11.14
N TRP A 653 -11.16 -12.24 -12.30
CA TRP A 653 -10.37 -11.02 -12.42
C TRP A 653 -10.98 -10.01 -13.38
N ALA A 654 -10.56 -8.75 -13.24
CA ALA A 654 -10.85 -7.68 -14.17
C ALA A 654 -9.64 -6.77 -14.37
N ILE A 655 -9.46 -6.28 -15.59
CA ILE A 655 -8.52 -5.21 -15.93
C ILE A 655 -9.33 -3.96 -16.21
N ASP A 656 -9.09 -2.89 -15.44
CA ASP A 656 -9.76 -1.61 -15.68
C ASP A 656 -9.11 -0.82 -16.83
N LYS A 657 -9.68 0.35 -17.17
CA LYS A 657 -9.16 1.20 -18.25
C LYS A 657 -7.76 1.77 -17.99
N GLY A 658 -7.28 1.76 -16.74
CA GLY A 658 -5.94 2.17 -16.37
C GLY A 658 -4.91 1.04 -16.40
N GLY A 659 -5.31 -0.18 -16.75
CA GLY A 659 -4.44 -1.35 -16.76
C GLY A 659 -4.27 -2.00 -15.38
N GLN A 660 -5.07 -1.60 -14.39
CA GLN A 660 -5.04 -2.23 -13.07
C GLN A 660 -5.70 -3.61 -13.13
N ILE A 661 -4.99 -4.64 -12.68
CA ILE A 661 -5.58 -5.97 -12.44
C ILE A 661 -6.24 -5.97 -11.06
N TRP A 662 -7.52 -6.34 -11.03
CA TRP A 662 -8.34 -6.53 -9.85
C TRP A 662 -8.71 -8.00 -9.70
N VAL A 663 -8.54 -8.56 -8.50
CA VAL A 663 -9.05 -9.88 -8.13
C VAL A 663 -10.46 -9.71 -7.58
N LEU A 664 -11.43 -10.27 -8.30
CA LEU A 664 -12.85 -10.20 -7.95
C LEU A 664 -13.26 -11.37 -7.06
N GLN A 665 -12.59 -12.52 -7.19
CA GLN A 665 -12.79 -13.71 -6.37
C GLN A 665 -11.58 -14.64 -6.54
N SER A 666 -11.30 -15.46 -5.54
CA SER A 666 -10.36 -16.58 -5.65
C SER A 666 -10.86 -17.74 -4.80
N ARG A 667 -10.62 -18.98 -5.22
CA ARG A 667 -10.94 -20.20 -4.46
C ARG A 667 -9.96 -21.31 -4.82
N ASP A 668 -9.83 -22.29 -3.93
CA ASP A 668 -9.02 -23.47 -4.21
C ASP A 668 -9.62 -24.25 -5.38
N LEU A 669 -8.79 -24.58 -6.36
CA LEU A 669 -9.12 -25.42 -7.50
C LEU A 669 -8.61 -26.83 -7.23
N PHE A 670 -9.52 -27.69 -6.80
CA PHE A 670 -9.22 -29.11 -6.62
C PHE A 670 -9.38 -29.85 -7.93
N VAL A 671 -8.29 -30.42 -8.41
CA VAL A 671 -8.26 -31.23 -9.63
C VAL A 671 -7.92 -32.66 -9.20
N SER A 672 -8.96 -33.44 -8.88
CA SER A 672 -8.86 -34.84 -8.43
C SER A 672 -8.92 -35.81 -9.59
#